data_AF-A0A8H4R1Z3-F1
#
_entry.id   AF-A0A8H4R1Z3-F1
#
_cell.length_a   1.000
_cell.length_b   1.000
_cell.length_c   1.000
_cell.angle_alpha   90.00
_cell.angle_beta   90.00
_cell.angle_gamma   90.00
#
_symmetry.space_group_name_H-M   'P 1'
#
loop_
_entity.id
_entity.type
_entity.pdbx_description
1 polymer ?
#
loop_
_entity_poly.entity_id
_entity_poly.type
_entity_poly.pdbx_seq_one_letter_code
_entity_poly.pdbx_strand_id
1 'polypeptide(L)'
;MTLASVWKFLTAPPRLLARFLRYLVSFFWRKKSAPPPTSGPSSSSSSTTTLAIPPSPAPKLTENLQRYYNPRLDPKNYLTGPLSPNPATRLRQLLARPGIIVAPGICDGISARCAIEAGFQCLYQSGAATTASRLGQPDLAIATLNDFVEAGQMVSSLDPSMPVIADADTGFGGPANVARTVQQYVQAGIAGLHIEDQVQTKRCGHLMGKQVVSREEFLTRIRAAVLARDSIPGGSDFVIIGRTDSAQVLGMEEAITRLKLAADAGADVCFIEGVKTEELLRSTVAALAPKPVLVNVISGGLTPSFTSDEAERMGAKIIIFSLVSCVAMVHGVRAAMKSLKVTGTDFSTAKGMDPKKFFEVMGLDEVVTLDASAGGSAFKVFSLDFFIVFLSDTRTNIIAHCTFTNTSCLNFGDHLYTTSLLRTDWSLASASSVGRSEPRQSRPGSPPIPFAFPTFRKHSACILIFVAQLSTHLLLVPQQVLINLRMSSQKMLSGKEVALHNSRESCWIIVHGKVYDVTDFLDEHPGGSKIILKYAGKDATQEYDPIHPPDAITTNLPPEKHLGPVQPDTVEKVEVVITDEEKARQERMSNRPPLDEILNLHDFEAIARQVMPEKAWAYYSSAADDEITNRENHAAYHRIWFRPQVLVDVTKVDWSTTILGHKSSMPLYITATALGKLGHPDGELNLTRAAAKHGVIQMIPTLASCSLDEIIDAAQPGQVQFLQLYVNKDRNITKRIVQHAEKRGIKGLFITVDAPQLGRREKDMRMKFTADDPSEVTKSGDKVDRSQGAARAISSFIDPGLQWSDLDWFKSITKMPLILKGVQRWEDALKAYDLGMAGVVLSNHGGRQLDFARSGIEVLAEVVSKLGEKRGLKFPNEKFQLFVDGGVRRATDVLKAVALGATAVGVGRPFLYAFSSYGTEGVEKALQILHDEFEMNMRLLGARSIKDIGPDMVDASNISSHVAAIPGDRLYDSNYESMQHAQLREVKPKL
;
A
#
# COMPACT_ATOMS: atom_id res chain seq x y z
N MET A 1 -20.24 26.14 -12.17
CA MET A 1 -20.98 26.93 -13.19
C MET A 1 -20.01 27.97 -13.75
N THR A 2 -20.11 28.33 -15.03
CA THR A 2 -19.21 29.29 -15.68
C THR A 2 -19.70 30.74 -15.56
N LEU A 3 -18.83 31.73 -15.79
CA LEU A 3 -19.15 33.16 -15.65
C LEU A 3 -20.39 33.61 -16.45
N ALA A 4 -20.67 33.00 -17.59
CA ALA A 4 -21.86 33.26 -18.39
C ALA A 4 -23.19 33.00 -17.64
N SER A 5 -23.20 32.14 -16.61
CA SER A 5 -24.36 31.91 -15.75
C SER A 5 -24.63 33.07 -14.78
N VAL A 6 -23.60 33.84 -14.39
CA VAL A 6 -23.72 34.90 -13.37
C VAL A 6 -24.41 36.14 -13.93
N TRP A 7 -24.08 36.54 -15.16
CA TRP A 7 -24.65 37.76 -15.77
C TRP A 7 -26.18 37.64 -15.96
N LYS A 8 -26.70 36.46 -16.34
CA LYS A 8 -28.14 36.20 -16.43
C LYS A 8 -28.89 36.28 -15.09
N PHE A 9 -28.19 36.20 -13.95
CA PHE A 9 -28.80 36.31 -12.63
C PHE A 9 -28.97 37.77 -12.18
N LEU A 10 -28.05 38.65 -12.57
CA LEU A 10 -28.03 40.07 -12.19
C LEU A 10 -29.03 40.95 -12.98
N THR A 11 -29.68 40.41 -14.01
CA THR A 11 -30.66 41.12 -14.86
C THR A 11 -32.10 40.65 -14.66
N ALA A 12 -32.39 39.81 -13.65
CA ALA A 12 -33.72 39.28 -13.40
C ALA A 12 -34.69 40.32 -12.79
N PRO A 13 -35.95 40.42 -13.24
CA PRO A 13 -36.86 41.49 -12.81
C PRO A 13 -37.29 41.35 -11.33
N PRO A 14 -37.51 42.47 -10.59
CA PRO A 14 -37.63 42.46 -9.12
C PRO A 14 -38.71 41.55 -8.51
N ARG A 15 -39.74 41.19 -9.29
CA ARG A 15 -40.85 40.34 -8.83
C ARG A 15 -40.44 38.89 -8.52
N LEU A 16 -39.33 38.38 -9.06
CA LEU A 16 -38.81 37.06 -8.67
C LEU A 16 -38.11 37.10 -7.30
N LEU A 17 -37.26 38.11 -7.08
CA LEU A 17 -36.47 38.26 -5.86
C LEU A 17 -37.37 38.40 -4.61
N ALA A 18 -38.43 39.22 -4.74
CA ALA A 18 -39.44 39.40 -3.70
C ALA A 18 -40.26 38.12 -3.38
N ARG A 19 -40.29 37.14 -4.29
CA ARG A 19 -40.99 35.85 -4.10
C ARG A 19 -40.12 34.84 -3.35
N PHE A 20 -38.81 34.85 -3.60
CA PHE A 20 -37.83 34.01 -2.89
C PHE A 20 -37.66 34.44 -1.42
N LEU A 21 -37.55 35.75 -1.17
CA LEU A 21 -37.41 36.30 0.19
C LEU A 21 -38.60 35.95 1.11
N ARG A 22 -39.83 35.91 0.59
CA ARG A 22 -41.02 35.50 1.36
C ARG A 22 -40.97 34.04 1.82
N TYR A 23 -40.28 33.16 1.08
CA TYR A 23 -40.16 31.74 1.41
C TYR A 23 -39.14 31.49 2.53
N LEU A 24 -38.08 32.30 2.60
CA LEU A 24 -37.12 32.26 3.71
C LEU A 24 -37.73 32.74 5.04
N VAL A 25 -38.55 33.80 5.00
CA VAL A 25 -39.19 34.35 6.22
C VAL A 25 -40.19 33.37 6.85
N SER A 26 -40.96 32.63 6.04
CA SER A 26 -41.93 31.65 6.58
C SER A 26 -41.28 30.42 7.22
N PHE A 27 -40.04 30.08 6.84
CA PHE A 27 -39.32 28.93 7.39
C PHE A 27 -38.81 29.18 8.82
N PHE A 28 -38.33 30.40 9.12
CA PHE A 28 -37.74 30.73 10.42
C PHE A 28 -38.74 30.99 11.55
N TRP A 29 -40.02 31.24 11.25
CA TRP A 29 -41.02 31.69 12.24
C TRP A 29 -41.91 30.57 12.82
N ARG A 30 -41.45 29.31 12.82
CA ARG A 30 -42.28 28.14 13.22
C ARG A 30 -41.69 27.16 14.24
N LYS A 31 -40.66 27.54 15.02
CA LYS A 31 -40.16 26.75 16.18
C LYS A 31 -39.84 27.58 17.44
N LYS A 32 -40.91 28.10 18.06
CA LYS A 32 -41.10 28.59 19.45
C LYS A 32 -42.58 29.01 19.51
N SER A 33 -43.43 28.68 20.50
CA SER A 33 -43.21 28.28 21.90
C SER A 33 -44.37 27.44 22.48
N ALA A 34 -44.12 26.74 23.61
CA ALA A 34 -45.11 26.28 24.63
C ALA A 34 -46.21 25.26 24.20
N PRO A 35 -47.04 24.73 25.14
CA PRO A 35 -46.76 24.14 26.47
C PRO A 35 -47.29 22.67 26.60
N PRO A 36 -47.02 21.93 27.70
CA PRO A 36 -47.43 20.53 27.87
C PRO A 36 -48.80 20.35 28.59
N PRO A 37 -49.54 19.25 28.30
CA PRO A 37 -50.33 18.59 29.36
C PRO A 37 -50.54 17.05 29.25
N THR A 38 -50.46 16.38 30.41
CA THR A 38 -51.29 15.26 30.93
C THR A 38 -51.53 13.96 30.12
N SER A 39 -52.35 13.05 30.66
CA SER A 39 -52.18 11.58 30.52
C SER A 39 -53.46 10.78 30.17
N GLY A 40 -53.45 10.10 29.02
CA GLY A 40 -54.27 8.92 28.67
C GLY A 40 -55.80 9.13 28.50
N PRO A 41 -56.58 8.06 28.21
CA PRO A 41 -56.17 6.67 27.89
C PRO A 41 -56.82 6.07 26.61
N SER A 42 -56.52 4.79 26.34
CA SER A 42 -57.29 3.78 25.57
C SER A 42 -57.29 3.75 24.01
N SER A 43 -57.17 2.52 23.47
CA SER A 43 -57.56 2.01 22.12
C SER A 43 -57.00 2.66 20.83
N SER A 44 -56.71 1.95 19.72
CA SER A 44 -56.70 0.49 19.46
C SER A 44 -55.93 0.13 18.18
N SER A 45 -55.17 -0.97 18.22
CA SER A 45 -54.78 -1.86 17.10
C SER A 45 -54.55 -1.31 15.68
N SER A 46 -53.29 -1.26 15.26
CA SER A 46 -52.84 -1.95 14.02
C SER A 46 -51.37 -2.37 14.17
N SER A 47 -50.96 -3.47 13.55
CA SER A 47 -49.70 -4.17 13.86
C SER A 47 -48.60 -3.94 12.82
N THR A 48 -47.42 -3.52 13.26
CA THR A 48 -46.17 -3.62 12.49
C THR A 48 -45.08 -4.22 13.38
N THR A 49 -44.55 -5.38 13.02
CA THR A 49 -43.67 -6.17 13.89
C THR A 49 -42.21 -5.70 13.81
N THR A 50 -41.79 -4.86 14.74
CA THR A 50 -40.37 -4.61 15.03
C THR A 50 -39.94 -5.35 16.30
N LEU A 51 -38.83 -6.10 16.20
CA LEU A 51 -38.25 -6.84 17.33
C LEU A 51 -37.55 -5.89 18.31
N ALA A 52 -38.32 -5.31 19.23
CA ALA A 52 -37.78 -4.58 20.36
C ALA A 52 -37.17 -5.56 21.38
N ILE A 53 -35.87 -5.44 21.65
CA ILE A 53 -35.22 -6.12 22.76
C ILE A 53 -35.80 -5.52 24.06
N PRO A 54 -36.31 -6.33 25.01
CA PRO A 54 -36.84 -5.80 26.26
C PRO A 54 -35.72 -5.13 27.07
N PRO A 55 -35.96 -3.99 27.74
CA PRO A 55 -34.98 -3.41 28.62
C PRO A 55 -34.68 -4.41 29.75
N SER A 56 -33.41 -4.82 29.87
CA SER A 56 -32.98 -5.60 31.03
C SER A 56 -33.31 -4.80 32.29
N PRO A 57 -33.84 -5.43 33.35
CA PRO A 57 -34.11 -4.71 34.60
C PRO A 57 -32.81 -4.10 35.11
N ALA A 58 -32.79 -2.79 35.31
CA ALA A 58 -31.66 -2.12 35.92
C ALA A 58 -31.35 -2.84 37.26
N PRO A 59 -30.11 -3.30 37.49
CA PRO A 59 -29.79 -4.09 38.65
C PRO A 59 -30.10 -3.26 39.90
N LYS A 60 -31.00 -3.77 40.74
CA LYS A 60 -31.28 -3.15 42.03
C LYS A 60 -29.97 -3.08 42.80
N LEU A 61 -29.51 -1.87 43.11
CA LEU A 61 -28.39 -1.64 44.00
C LEU A 61 -28.76 -2.24 45.38
N THR A 62 -28.31 -3.47 45.61
CA THR A 62 -28.45 -4.14 46.90
C THR A 62 -27.46 -3.53 47.87
N GLU A 63 -27.90 -3.28 49.11
CA GLU A 63 -27.22 -2.45 50.11
C GLU A 63 -25.96 -3.08 50.74
N ASN A 64 -25.36 -4.06 50.07
CA ASN A 64 -24.05 -4.61 50.37
C ASN A 64 -23.10 -4.32 49.20
N LEU A 65 -22.47 -3.14 49.22
CA LEU A 65 -21.27 -2.86 48.44
C LEU A 65 -20.16 -3.82 48.89
N GLN A 66 -19.99 -4.93 48.19
CA GLN A 66 -18.80 -5.76 48.33
C GLN A 66 -17.58 -4.90 48.01
N ARG A 67 -16.71 -4.70 49.01
CA ARG A 67 -15.39 -4.10 48.80
C ARG A 67 -14.66 -4.87 47.72
N TYR A 68 -14.14 -4.16 46.72
CA TYR A 68 -13.35 -4.78 45.68
C TYR A 68 -12.11 -5.45 46.30
N TYR A 69 -11.96 -6.74 46.02
CA TYR A 69 -10.77 -7.51 46.37
C TYR A 69 -10.44 -8.48 45.24
N ASN A 70 -9.19 -8.46 44.81
CA ASN A 70 -8.65 -9.34 43.77
C ASN A 70 -7.46 -10.09 44.37
N PRO A 71 -7.58 -11.39 44.69
CA PRO A 71 -6.54 -12.15 45.41
C PRO A 71 -5.18 -12.16 44.72
N ARG A 72 -5.14 -12.02 43.39
CA ARG A 72 -3.89 -11.91 42.60
C ARG A 72 -3.13 -10.61 42.92
N LEU A 73 -3.86 -9.55 43.25
CA LEU A 73 -3.33 -8.20 43.51
C LEU A 73 -3.07 -7.93 45.01
N ASP A 74 -3.22 -8.93 45.89
CA ASP A 74 -2.92 -8.79 47.32
C ASP A 74 -1.44 -8.42 47.53
N PRO A 75 -1.11 -7.36 48.31
CA PRO A 75 0.27 -6.93 48.53
C PRO A 75 1.22 -8.04 49.02
N LYS A 76 0.72 -9.05 49.73
CA LYS A 76 1.52 -10.20 50.20
C LYS A 76 2.24 -10.93 49.06
N ASN A 77 1.64 -10.97 47.88
CA ASN A 77 2.19 -11.66 46.70
C ASN A 77 3.47 -10.99 46.16
N TYR A 78 3.75 -9.74 46.54
CA TYR A 78 4.83 -8.92 45.98
C TYR A 78 5.97 -8.62 46.99
N LEU A 79 5.85 -9.10 48.23
CA LEU A 79 6.81 -8.86 49.32
C LEU A 79 8.22 -9.43 49.05
N THR A 80 8.31 -10.57 48.38
CA THR A 80 9.54 -11.38 48.27
C THR A 80 10.08 -11.49 46.84
N GLY A 81 11.35 -11.90 46.72
CA GLY A 81 12.03 -12.13 45.42
C GLY A 81 12.63 -10.87 44.79
N PRO A 82 13.37 -11.03 43.67
CA PRO A 82 13.95 -9.90 42.93
C PRO A 82 12.87 -8.96 42.38
N LEU A 83 13.26 -7.72 42.07
CA LEU A 83 12.38 -6.79 41.37
C LEU A 83 12.13 -7.29 39.94
N SER A 84 10.86 -7.27 39.52
CA SER A 84 10.40 -7.78 38.24
C SER A 84 10.94 -6.93 37.07
N PRO A 85 11.17 -7.54 35.89
CA PRO A 85 11.33 -6.81 34.64
C PRO A 85 10.01 -6.27 34.08
N ASN A 86 8.84 -6.73 34.57
CA ASN A 86 7.56 -6.11 34.23
C ASN A 86 7.35 -4.86 35.11
N PRO A 87 7.14 -3.66 34.53
CA PRO A 87 7.14 -2.40 35.28
C PRO A 87 5.93 -2.27 36.21
N ALA A 88 4.78 -2.85 35.87
CA ALA A 88 3.59 -2.86 36.72
C ALA A 88 3.73 -3.82 37.92
N THR A 89 4.23 -5.04 37.69
CA THR A 89 4.58 -5.98 38.76
C THR A 89 5.64 -5.37 39.69
N ARG A 90 6.65 -4.70 39.12
CA ARG A 90 7.72 -4.01 39.85
C ARG A 90 7.17 -2.88 40.71
N LEU A 91 6.23 -2.08 40.20
CA LEU A 91 5.53 -1.05 40.99
C LEU A 91 4.77 -1.66 42.17
N ARG A 92 4.11 -2.82 42.01
CA ARG A 92 3.46 -3.53 43.12
C ARG A 92 4.45 -4.07 44.15
N GLN A 93 5.62 -4.55 43.72
CA GLN A 93 6.70 -4.95 44.63
C GLN A 93 7.25 -3.76 45.42
N LEU A 94 7.50 -2.62 44.75
CA LEU A 94 7.89 -1.38 45.43
C LEU A 94 6.80 -0.90 46.39
N LEU A 95 5.51 -1.02 46.04
CA LEU A 95 4.37 -0.66 46.90
C LEU A 95 4.18 -1.57 48.12
N ALA A 96 4.52 -2.86 48.02
CA ALA A 96 4.35 -3.82 49.12
C ALA A 96 5.51 -3.80 50.13
N ARG A 97 6.72 -3.43 49.70
CA ARG A 97 7.96 -3.49 50.51
C ARG A 97 8.16 -2.22 51.37
N PRO A 98 9.11 -2.19 52.32
CA PRO A 98 9.57 -0.95 52.97
C PRO A 98 10.18 0.07 51.99
N GLY A 99 10.42 1.31 52.43
CA GLY A 99 10.98 2.40 51.62
C GLY A 99 9.92 3.28 50.95
N ILE A 100 10.14 4.59 50.83
CA ILE A 100 9.30 5.47 50.01
C ILE A 100 9.68 5.38 48.52
N ILE A 101 8.67 5.41 47.64
CA ILE A 101 8.88 5.51 46.19
C ILE A 101 9.03 6.98 45.82
N VAL A 102 10.21 7.38 45.36
CA VAL A 102 10.47 8.72 44.83
C VAL A 102 10.38 8.69 43.31
N ALA A 103 9.46 9.49 42.74
CA ALA A 103 9.23 9.55 41.30
C ALA A 103 9.29 11.01 40.79
N PRO A 104 10.38 11.43 40.11
CA PRO A 104 10.52 12.78 39.60
C PRO A 104 9.58 13.03 38.41
N GLY A 105 9.07 14.26 38.31
CA GLY A 105 8.26 14.70 37.18
C GLY A 105 9.10 14.88 35.91
N ILE A 106 8.85 14.06 34.90
CA ILE A 106 9.47 14.13 33.57
C ILE A 106 8.44 14.58 32.51
N CYS A 107 8.90 14.89 31.29
CA CYS A 107 8.01 15.25 30.17
C CYS A 107 8.54 14.91 28.77
N ASP A 108 9.83 14.62 28.64
CA ASP A 108 10.50 14.28 27.39
C ASP A 108 11.60 13.23 27.62
N GLY A 109 12.23 12.76 26.55
CA GLY A 109 13.28 11.74 26.64
C GLY A 109 14.54 12.22 27.36
N ILE A 110 14.81 13.53 27.30
CA ILE A 110 15.97 14.15 27.97
C ILE A 110 15.78 14.10 29.48
N SER A 111 14.65 14.59 29.98
CA SER A 111 14.31 14.55 31.42
C SER A 111 14.18 13.12 31.96
N ALA A 112 13.67 12.19 31.15
CA ALA A 112 13.64 10.77 31.51
C ALA A 112 15.05 10.17 31.61
N ARG A 113 15.93 10.40 30.63
CA ARG A 113 17.33 9.92 30.67
C ARG A 113 18.09 10.46 31.88
N CYS A 114 18.02 11.76 32.16
CA CYS A 114 18.68 12.34 33.35
C CYS A 114 18.14 11.77 34.67
N ALA A 115 16.87 11.33 34.73
CA ALA A 115 16.31 10.68 35.91
C ALA A 115 16.74 9.20 36.05
N ILE A 116 16.93 8.50 34.93
CA ILE A 116 17.48 7.14 34.91
C ILE A 116 18.97 7.17 35.30
N GLU A 117 19.75 8.12 34.76
CA GLU A 117 21.15 8.39 35.12
C GLU A 117 21.31 8.68 36.63
N ALA A 118 20.40 9.48 37.21
CA ALA A 118 20.36 9.76 38.64
C ALA A 118 19.89 8.58 39.53
N GLY A 119 19.55 7.43 38.95
CA GLY A 119 19.23 6.20 39.68
C GLY A 119 17.84 6.13 40.32
N PHE A 120 16.87 6.94 39.87
CA PHE A 120 15.50 6.86 40.39
C PHE A 120 14.84 5.52 40.01
N GLN A 121 14.12 4.90 40.97
CA GLN A 121 13.50 3.57 40.81
C GLN A 121 12.07 3.59 40.26
N CYS A 122 11.53 4.77 39.98
CA CYS A 122 10.21 5.03 39.42
C CYS A 122 10.24 6.43 38.78
N LEU A 123 9.47 6.66 37.71
CA LEU A 123 9.30 7.97 37.08
C LEU A 123 7.84 8.43 37.18
N TYR A 124 7.60 9.74 37.09
CA TYR A 124 6.26 10.31 37.05
C TYR A 124 6.05 11.14 35.78
N GLN A 125 5.10 10.73 34.94
CA GLN A 125 4.62 11.53 33.82
C GLN A 125 3.58 12.54 34.35
N SER A 126 3.99 13.80 34.46
CA SER A 126 3.12 14.90 34.90
C SER A 126 2.29 15.46 33.75
N GLY A 127 0.96 15.51 33.89
CA GLY A 127 0.08 16.05 32.83
C GLY A 127 0.37 17.51 32.50
N ALA A 128 0.79 18.29 33.50
CA ALA A 128 1.20 19.68 33.30
C ALA A 128 2.54 19.80 32.56
N ALA A 129 3.52 18.96 32.88
CA ALA A 129 4.80 18.94 32.19
C ALA A 129 4.65 18.38 30.75
N THR A 130 3.83 17.35 30.54
CA THR A 130 3.47 16.81 29.23
C THR A 130 2.79 17.88 28.36
N THR A 131 1.77 18.58 28.88
CA THR A 131 1.06 19.64 28.13
C THR A 131 2.00 20.79 27.75
N ALA A 132 2.87 21.22 28.68
CA ALA A 132 3.85 22.26 28.41
C ALA A 132 4.91 21.82 27.37
N SER A 133 5.41 20.58 27.46
CA SER A 133 6.48 20.06 26.59
C SER A 133 5.99 19.66 25.20
N ARG A 134 4.76 19.12 25.06
CA ARG A 134 4.21 18.69 23.77
C ARG A 134 3.51 19.80 23.00
N LEU A 135 2.77 20.69 23.70
CA LEU A 135 1.92 21.70 23.06
C LEU A 135 2.39 23.15 23.28
N GLY A 136 3.33 23.39 24.20
CA GLY A 136 3.70 24.75 24.63
C GLY A 136 2.59 25.48 25.40
N GLN A 137 1.59 24.75 25.90
CA GLN A 137 0.37 25.30 26.51
C GLN A 137 0.31 25.09 28.04
N PRO A 138 -0.45 25.90 28.77
CA PRO A 138 -0.73 25.67 30.20
C PRO A 138 -1.71 24.50 30.41
N ASP A 139 -1.61 23.88 31.58
CA ASP A 139 -2.43 22.72 31.95
C ASP A 139 -3.90 23.09 32.31
N LEU A 140 -4.74 23.01 31.27
CA LEU A 140 -6.17 23.36 31.29
C LEU A 140 -7.03 22.35 30.50
N ALA A 141 -6.66 21.06 30.52
CA ALA A 141 -7.27 20.00 29.70
C ALA A 141 -7.27 20.28 28.17
N ILE A 142 -6.16 20.87 27.68
CA ILE A 142 -5.96 21.14 26.25
C ILE A 142 -5.34 19.91 25.55
N ALA A 143 -4.44 19.20 26.23
CA ALA A 143 -3.85 17.96 25.71
C ALA A 143 -4.84 16.79 25.79
N THR A 144 -4.78 15.91 24.79
CA THR A 144 -5.68 14.77 24.62
C THR A 144 -5.06 13.47 25.15
N LEU A 145 -5.88 12.43 25.27
CA LEU A 145 -5.40 11.07 25.59
C LEU A 145 -4.25 10.62 24.67
N ASN A 146 -4.25 11.00 23.40
CA ASN A 146 -3.18 10.61 22.47
C ASN A 146 -1.85 11.31 22.83
N ASP A 147 -1.85 12.61 23.09
CA ASP A 147 -0.66 13.37 23.51
C ASP A 147 -0.02 12.78 24.77
N PHE A 148 -0.87 12.37 25.71
CA PHE A 148 -0.48 11.73 26.96
C PHE A 148 0.06 10.30 26.75
N VAL A 149 -0.60 9.48 25.93
CA VAL A 149 -0.14 8.10 25.64
C VAL A 149 1.18 8.11 24.86
N GLU A 150 1.34 8.99 23.87
CA GLU A 150 2.60 9.14 23.13
C GLU A 150 3.75 9.67 23.99
N ALA A 151 3.46 10.55 24.95
CA ALA A 151 4.45 11.00 25.92
C ALA A 151 4.87 9.86 26.86
N GLY A 152 3.90 9.09 27.37
CA GLY A 152 4.16 7.94 28.23
C GLY A 152 4.95 6.83 27.53
N GLN A 153 4.54 6.44 26.33
CA GLN A 153 5.18 5.38 25.53
C GLN A 153 6.64 5.70 25.19
N MET A 154 6.92 6.98 24.88
CA MET A 154 8.28 7.43 24.62
C MET A 154 9.16 7.30 25.88
N VAL A 155 8.65 7.64 27.07
CA VAL A 155 9.41 7.51 28.34
C VAL A 155 9.65 6.06 28.73
N SER A 156 8.60 5.22 28.71
CA SER A 156 8.67 3.81 29.10
C SER A 156 9.49 2.93 28.14
N SER A 157 9.68 3.36 26.90
CA SER A 157 10.54 2.63 25.94
C SER A 157 12.05 2.82 26.17
N LEU A 158 12.47 3.76 27.02
CA LEU A 158 13.89 3.99 27.36
C LEU A 158 14.45 2.92 28.32
N ASP A 159 13.65 2.48 29.29
CA ASP A 159 13.90 1.30 30.11
C ASP A 159 12.55 0.59 30.32
N PRO A 160 12.25 -0.49 29.57
CA PRO A 160 10.99 -1.23 29.71
C PRO A 160 10.74 -1.86 31.09
N SER A 161 11.73 -1.89 31.98
CA SER A 161 11.59 -2.31 33.38
C SER A 161 11.29 -1.17 34.35
N MET A 162 11.50 0.09 33.93
CA MET A 162 11.30 1.27 34.77
C MET A 162 9.80 1.54 35.01
N PRO A 163 9.32 1.56 36.26
CA PRO A 163 7.95 1.91 36.54
C PRO A 163 7.66 3.38 36.24
N VAL A 164 6.77 3.65 35.30
CA VAL A 164 6.21 4.99 35.08
C VAL A 164 4.82 5.06 35.69
N ILE A 165 4.57 6.07 36.54
CA ILE A 165 3.23 6.45 36.99
C ILE A 165 2.77 7.62 36.13
N ALA A 166 1.61 7.47 35.47
CA ALA A 166 1.06 8.52 34.60
C ALA A 166 -0.07 9.33 35.24
N ASP A 167 -0.07 10.62 34.95
CA ASP A 167 -1.24 11.47 35.06
C ASP A 167 -2.24 11.11 33.94
N ALA A 168 -3.50 10.85 34.29
CA ALA A 168 -4.56 10.59 33.31
C ALA A 168 -5.67 11.65 33.36
N ASP A 169 -5.41 12.79 34.00
CA ASP A 169 -6.41 13.82 34.28
C ASP A 169 -7.70 13.19 34.84
N THR A 170 -8.83 13.45 34.18
CA THR A 170 -10.16 12.94 34.52
C THR A 170 -10.50 11.61 33.81
N GLY A 171 -9.54 10.99 33.12
CA GLY A 171 -9.76 9.81 32.26
C GLY A 171 -10.35 10.15 30.88
N PHE A 172 -10.18 11.40 30.43
CA PHE A 172 -10.51 11.91 29.09
C PHE A 172 -11.97 11.67 28.62
N GLY A 173 -12.92 11.60 29.55
CA GLY A 173 -14.36 11.60 29.27
C GLY A 173 -15.15 10.59 30.09
N GLY A 174 -16.19 10.02 29.50
CA GLY A 174 -17.06 9.03 30.16
C GLY A 174 -16.40 7.66 30.40
N PRO A 175 -17.08 6.72 31.07
CA PRO A 175 -16.50 5.45 31.54
C PRO A 175 -15.80 4.61 30.46
N ALA A 176 -16.29 4.64 29.22
CA ALA A 176 -15.64 3.96 28.09
C ALA A 176 -14.29 4.60 27.70
N ASN A 177 -14.13 5.92 27.82
CA ASN A 177 -12.87 6.61 27.61
C ASN A 177 -11.88 6.33 28.76
N VAL A 178 -12.37 6.23 30.00
CA VAL A 178 -11.56 5.79 31.15
C VAL A 178 -11.02 4.38 30.93
N ALA A 179 -11.88 3.46 30.47
CA ALA A 179 -11.47 2.08 30.16
C ALA A 179 -10.44 2.02 29.01
N ARG A 180 -10.67 2.78 27.93
CA ARG A 180 -9.70 2.96 26.84
C ARG A 180 -8.38 3.54 27.34
N THR A 181 -8.41 4.51 28.25
CA THR A 181 -7.22 5.16 28.82
C THR A 181 -6.34 4.16 29.55
N VAL A 182 -6.92 3.30 30.40
CA VAL A 182 -6.19 2.19 31.04
C VAL A 182 -5.60 1.23 30.01
N GLN A 183 -6.38 0.81 29.01
CA GLN A 183 -5.91 -0.14 28.00
C GLN A 183 -4.75 0.43 27.16
N GLN A 184 -4.84 1.69 26.72
CA GLN A 184 -3.77 2.34 25.95
C GLN A 184 -2.51 2.59 26.79
N TYR A 185 -2.64 2.97 28.06
CA TYR A 185 -1.47 3.12 28.93
C TYR A 185 -0.79 1.78 29.27
N VAL A 186 -1.54 0.68 29.45
CA VAL A 186 -0.94 -0.66 29.59
C VAL A 186 -0.23 -1.10 28.31
N GLN A 187 -0.80 -0.83 27.13
CA GLN A 187 -0.15 -1.08 25.83
C GLN A 187 1.12 -0.23 25.64
N ALA A 188 1.13 0.99 26.18
CA ALA A 188 2.29 1.87 26.22
C ALA A 188 3.35 1.51 27.29
N GLY A 189 3.19 0.40 28.03
CA GLY A 189 4.17 -0.05 29.03
C GLY A 189 4.19 0.74 30.35
N ILE A 190 3.20 1.61 30.60
CA ILE A 190 3.06 2.34 31.86
C ILE A 190 2.73 1.37 33.00
N ALA A 191 3.24 1.63 34.21
CA ALA A 191 3.08 0.76 35.37
C ALA A 191 1.78 1.02 36.16
N GLY A 192 1.31 2.27 36.15
CA GLY A 192 0.06 2.68 36.76
C GLY A 192 -0.31 4.11 36.39
N LEU A 193 -1.54 4.51 36.72
CA LEU A 193 -2.01 5.87 36.49
C LEU A 193 -2.84 6.39 37.67
N HIS A 194 -3.03 7.71 37.76
CA HIS A 194 -4.05 8.31 38.62
C HIS A 194 -5.17 8.99 37.82
N ILE A 195 -6.40 8.88 38.32
CA ILE A 195 -7.60 9.56 37.79
C ILE A 195 -8.17 10.46 38.87
N GLU A 196 -8.45 11.72 38.53
CA GLU A 196 -8.98 12.71 39.45
C GLU A 196 -10.50 12.88 39.41
N ASP A 197 -11.03 13.54 40.43
CA ASP A 197 -12.44 13.87 40.60
C ASP A 197 -12.82 15.28 40.11
N GLN A 198 -11.98 15.95 39.32
CA GLN A 198 -12.32 17.22 38.67
C GLN A 198 -13.35 17.06 37.54
N VAL A 199 -13.99 18.17 37.15
CA VAL A 199 -14.75 18.28 35.90
C VAL A 199 -13.82 18.13 34.68
N GLN A 200 -14.33 17.69 33.53
CA GLN A 200 -13.48 17.38 32.36
C GLN A 200 -12.64 18.59 31.88
N THR A 201 -13.16 19.81 31.97
CA THR A 201 -12.39 21.05 31.83
C THR A 201 -11.64 21.38 33.13
N LYS A 202 -10.73 20.49 33.55
CA LYS A 202 -10.00 20.60 34.82
C LYS A 202 -9.04 21.79 34.83
N ARG A 203 -8.57 22.16 36.02
CA ARG A 203 -7.41 23.06 36.20
C ARG A 203 -6.25 22.26 36.76
N CYS A 204 -5.02 22.64 36.45
CA CYS A 204 -3.84 22.16 37.16
C CYS A 204 -4.07 22.10 38.68
N GLY A 205 -3.71 20.98 39.32
CA GLY A 205 -3.91 20.70 40.75
C GLY A 205 -3.29 21.71 41.73
N HIS A 206 -2.52 22.67 41.23
CA HIS A 206 -1.87 23.72 42.02
C HIS A 206 -2.47 25.12 41.82
N LEU A 207 -3.54 25.26 41.02
CA LEU A 207 -4.26 26.51 40.78
C LEU A 207 -5.51 26.65 41.65
N MET A 208 -6.01 27.89 41.77
CA MET A 208 -7.27 28.22 42.45
C MET A 208 -8.47 28.03 41.51
N GLY A 209 -9.67 27.85 42.08
CA GLY A 209 -10.94 27.82 41.32
C GLY A 209 -11.23 26.50 40.61
N LYS A 210 -10.78 25.37 41.17
CA LYS A 210 -11.12 24.01 40.72
C LYS A 210 -12.61 23.71 40.91
N GLN A 211 -13.11 22.72 40.18
CA GLN A 211 -14.46 22.17 40.36
C GLN A 211 -14.36 20.64 40.35
N VAL A 212 -15.05 19.98 41.29
CA VAL A 212 -15.09 18.52 41.41
C VAL A 212 -16.48 17.97 41.11
N VAL A 213 -16.53 16.77 40.55
CA VAL A 213 -17.77 16.07 40.21
C VAL A 213 -18.41 15.39 41.43
N SER A 214 -19.60 14.82 41.23
CA SER A 214 -20.28 14.05 42.27
C SER A 214 -19.43 12.84 42.72
N ARG A 215 -19.64 12.38 43.97
CA ARG A 215 -18.96 11.18 44.48
C ARG A 215 -19.18 9.98 43.54
N GLU A 216 -20.41 9.78 43.07
CA GLU A 216 -20.74 8.61 42.24
C GLU A 216 -20.15 8.69 40.82
N GLU A 217 -20.00 9.88 40.23
CA GLU A 217 -19.28 10.02 38.97
C GLU A 217 -17.80 9.67 39.12
N PHE A 218 -17.14 10.17 40.17
CA PHE A 218 -15.76 9.79 40.49
C PHE A 218 -15.61 8.27 40.71
N LEU A 219 -16.50 7.66 41.49
CA LEU A 219 -16.50 6.21 41.69
C LEU A 219 -16.79 5.44 40.41
N THR A 220 -17.61 5.97 39.50
CA THR A 220 -17.83 5.36 38.19
C THR A 220 -16.55 5.37 37.35
N ARG A 221 -15.74 6.44 37.39
CA ARG A 221 -14.41 6.46 36.75
C ARG A 221 -13.47 5.41 37.36
N ILE A 222 -13.37 5.33 38.70
CA ILE A 222 -12.54 4.33 39.39
C ILE A 222 -12.97 2.90 39.05
N ARG A 223 -14.27 2.58 39.13
CA ARG A 223 -14.80 1.26 38.75
C ARG A 223 -14.52 0.92 37.30
N ALA A 224 -14.65 1.88 36.37
CA ALA A 224 -14.33 1.68 34.96
C ALA A 224 -12.84 1.37 34.73
N ALA A 225 -11.94 2.07 35.43
CA ALA A 225 -10.51 1.81 35.36
C ALA A 225 -10.11 0.42 35.92
N VAL A 226 -10.73 0.03 37.03
CA VAL A 226 -10.56 -1.30 37.66
C VAL A 226 -11.07 -2.42 36.74
N LEU A 227 -12.28 -2.29 36.20
CA LEU A 227 -12.84 -3.25 35.23
C LEU A 227 -11.97 -3.35 33.97
N ALA A 228 -11.44 -2.24 33.48
CA ALA A 228 -10.56 -2.24 32.31
C ALA A 228 -9.26 -3.00 32.56
N ARG A 229 -8.58 -2.76 33.70
CA ARG A 229 -7.40 -3.55 34.11
C ARG A 229 -7.71 -5.04 34.19
N ASP A 230 -8.80 -5.38 34.86
CA ASP A 230 -9.15 -6.76 35.17
C ASP A 230 -9.61 -7.55 33.93
N SER A 231 -10.11 -6.85 32.90
CA SER A 231 -10.46 -7.43 31.59
C SER A 231 -9.26 -7.80 30.71
N ILE A 232 -8.04 -7.40 31.06
CA ILE A 232 -6.85 -7.63 30.23
C ILE A 232 -6.48 -9.13 30.26
N PRO A 233 -6.39 -9.83 29.11
CA PRO A 233 -6.04 -11.24 29.07
C PRO A 233 -4.72 -11.56 29.80
N GLY A 234 -4.71 -12.65 30.56
CA GLY A 234 -3.60 -13.00 31.46
C GLY A 234 -3.65 -12.32 32.84
N GLY A 235 -4.38 -11.20 32.96
CA GLY A 235 -4.53 -10.42 34.19
C GLY A 235 -3.41 -9.41 34.38
N SER A 236 -3.74 -8.11 34.35
CA SER A 236 -2.74 -7.04 34.43
C SER A 236 -2.41 -6.62 35.87
N ASP A 237 -1.12 -6.43 36.17
CA ASP A 237 -0.63 -5.85 37.44
C ASP A 237 -0.74 -4.32 37.50
N PHE A 238 -1.30 -3.67 36.47
CA PHE A 238 -1.40 -2.21 36.40
C PHE A 238 -2.00 -1.58 37.66
N VAL A 239 -1.41 -0.49 38.14
CA VAL A 239 -1.79 0.17 39.40
C VAL A 239 -2.79 1.30 39.13
N ILE A 240 -3.95 1.23 39.78
CA ILE A 240 -4.99 2.27 39.70
C ILE A 240 -4.92 3.15 40.94
N ILE A 241 -4.57 4.42 40.77
CA ILE A 241 -4.48 5.41 41.84
C ILE A 241 -5.74 6.29 41.79
N GLY A 242 -6.48 6.39 42.90
CA GLY A 242 -7.60 7.31 43.02
C GLY A 242 -7.12 8.67 43.50
N ARG A 243 -7.26 9.72 42.69
CA ARG A 243 -6.90 11.10 43.04
C ARG A 243 -8.13 11.92 43.43
N THR A 244 -8.02 12.78 44.44
CA THR A 244 -9.03 13.82 44.70
C THR A 244 -8.42 15.20 44.92
N ASP A 245 -9.06 16.19 44.30
CA ASP A 245 -8.80 17.62 44.45
C ASP A 245 -9.88 18.31 45.30
N SER A 246 -10.86 17.54 45.80
CA SER A 246 -12.00 18.03 46.58
C SER A 246 -11.61 18.68 47.91
N ALA A 247 -10.41 18.41 48.45
CA ALA A 247 -9.92 19.00 49.69
C ALA A 247 -9.99 20.55 49.70
N GLN A 248 -9.77 21.18 48.55
CA GLN A 248 -9.82 22.63 48.36
C GLN A 248 -11.24 23.18 48.11
N VAL A 249 -12.18 22.33 47.69
CA VAL A 249 -13.53 22.72 47.21
C VAL A 249 -14.62 22.39 48.24
N LEU A 250 -14.47 21.25 48.92
CA LEU A 250 -15.46 20.64 49.82
C LEU A 250 -14.87 20.28 51.20
N GLY A 251 -13.56 20.43 51.39
CA GLY A 251 -12.86 20.17 52.66
C GLY A 251 -12.23 18.77 52.78
N MET A 252 -11.35 18.62 53.77
CA MET A 252 -10.53 17.41 53.96
C MET A 252 -11.34 16.16 54.32
N GLU A 253 -12.44 16.29 55.05
CA GLU A 253 -13.29 15.16 55.43
C GLU A 253 -13.99 14.53 54.21
N GLU A 254 -14.45 15.35 53.26
CA GLU A 254 -14.97 14.89 51.97
C GLU A 254 -13.89 14.21 51.15
N ALA A 255 -12.67 14.77 51.10
CA ALA A 255 -11.54 14.19 50.37
C ALA A 255 -11.16 12.80 50.92
N ILE A 256 -11.03 12.66 52.25
CA ILE A 256 -10.78 11.36 52.90
C ILE A 256 -11.94 10.39 52.64
N THR A 257 -13.19 10.86 52.66
CA THR A 257 -14.36 10.03 52.36
C THR A 257 -14.35 9.53 50.91
N ARG A 258 -14.03 10.39 49.94
CA ARG A 258 -13.88 10.02 48.52
C ARG A 258 -12.77 9.00 48.30
N LEU A 259 -11.63 9.17 48.96
CA LEU A 259 -10.51 8.24 48.85
C LEU A 259 -10.80 6.88 49.49
N LYS A 260 -11.51 6.83 50.63
CA LYS A 260 -12.02 5.57 51.20
C LYS A 260 -12.96 4.85 50.23
N LEU A 261 -13.91 5.58 49.63
CA LEU A 261 -14.84 5.00 48.67
C LEU A 261 -14.14 4.54 47.37
N ALA A 262 -13.11 5.27 46.90
CA ALA A 262 -12.30 4.86 45.75
C ALA A 262 -11.46 3.60 46.05
N ALA A 263 -10.90 3.51 47.27
CA ALA A 263 -10.18 2.33 47.74
C ALA A 263 -11.10 1.09 47.86
N ASP A 264 -12.33 1.27 48.37
CA ASP A 264 -13.36 0.23 48.44
C ASP A 264 -13.91 -0.14 47.04
N ALA A 265 -13.85 0.78 46.06
CA ALA A 265 -14.16 0.55 44.65
C ALA A 265 -12.99 -0.06 43.83
N GLY A 266 -11.82 -0.27 44.45
CA GLY A 266 -10.71 -1.02 43.86
C GLY A 266 -9.46 -0.24 43.47
N ALA A 267 -9.36 1.04 43.82
CA ALA A 267 -8.09 1.78 43.73
C ALA A 267 -7.03 1.16 44.66
N ASP A 268 -5.82 0.99 44.15
CA ASP A 268 -4.67 0.43 44.86
C ASP A 268 -4.01 1.44 45.80
N VAL A 269 -3.97 2.71 45.38
CA VAL A 269 -3.31 3.84 46.06
C VAL A 269 -4.28 5.02 46.13
N CYS A 270 -4.21 5.80 47.21
CA CYS A 270 -4.96 7.03 47.39
C CYS A 270 -4.04 8.26 47.22
N PHE A 271 -4.43 9.21 46.37
CA PHE A 271 -3.72 10.48 46.15
C PHE A 271 -4.61 11.64 46.57
N ILE A 272 -4.14 12.44 47.53
CA ILE A 272 -4.78 13.69 47.94
C ILE A 272 -3.93 14.89 47.50
N GLU A 273 -4.53 15.84 46.79
CA GLU A 273 -3.83 17.04 46.32
C GLU A 273 -3.84 18.16 47.38
N GLY A 274 -2.72 18.88 47.52
CA GLY A 274 -2.64 20.11 48.33
C GLY A 274 -2.63 19.94 49.85
N VAL A 275 -2.07 18.85 50.38
CA VAL A 275 -1.88 18.64 51.83
C VAL A 275 -0.83 19.61 52.38
N LYS A 276 -1.18 20.42 53.40
CA LYS A 276 -0.39 21.60 53.79
C LYS A 276 0.48 21.50 55.04
N THR A 277 0.33 20.47 55.86
CA THR A 277 1.07 20.31 57.12
C THR A 277 1.40 18.85 57.39
N GLU A 278 2.41 18.62 58.24
CA GLU A 278 2.79 17.27 58.68
C GLU A 278 1.64 16.54 59.40
N GLU A 279 0.96 17.22 60.32
CA GLU A 279 -0.21 16.70 61.02
C GLU A 279 -1.32 16.25 60.04
N LEU A 280 -1.54 17.03 58.98
CA LEU A 280 -2.56 16.73 57.98
C LEU A 280 -2.18 15.53 57.10
N LEU A 281 -0.89 15.35 56.81
CA LEU A 281 -0.42 14.15 56.09
C LEU A 281 -0.52 12.91 56.99
N ARG A 282 0.00 12.97 58.22
CA ARG A 282 -0.05 11.86 59.19
C ARG A 282 -1.47 11.40 59.47
N SER A 283 -2.41 12.34 59.70
CA SER A 283 -3.82 12.02 59.92
C SER A 283 -4.50 11.46 58.66
N THR A 284 -4.15 11.94 57.47
CA THR A 284 -4.68 11.37 56.21
C THR A 284 -4.16 9.95 55.95
N VAL A 285 -2.87 9.68 56.20
CA VAL A 285 -2.29 8.33 56.13
C VAL A 285 -2.98 7.40 57.13
N ALA A 286 -3.12 7.81 58.39
CA ALA A 286 -3.81 7.02 59.41
C ALA A 286 -5.29 6.76 59.05
N ALA A 287 -5.97 7.73 58.43
CA ALA A 287 -7.36 7.59 58.00
C ALA A 287 -7.57 6.70 56.77
N LEU A 288 -6.53 6.49 55.95
CA LEU A 288 -6.59 5.67 54.72
C LEU A 288 -5.90 4.30 54.85
N ALA A 289 -5.19 4.05 55.95
CA ALA A 289 -4.57 2.77 56.25
C ALA A 289 -5.56 1.59 56.12
N PRO A 290 -5.16 0.45 55.51
CA PRO A 290 -3.80 0.09 55.10
C PRO A 290 -3.44 0.50 53.66
N LYS A 291 -4.21 1.38 52.98
CA LYS A 291 -3.91 1.76 51.59
C LYS A 291 -2.71 2.70 51.51
N PRO A 292 -1.76 2.48 50.57
CA PRO A 292 -0.71 3.44 50.26
C PRO A 292 -1.24 4.84 49.93
N VAL A 293 -0.57 5.86 50.44
CA VAL A 293 -0.85 7.28 50.12
C VAL A 293 0.25 7.86 49.23
N LEU A 294 -0.15 8.58 48.19
CA LEU A 294 0.71 9.37 47.32
C LEU A 294 0.60 10.86 47.68
N VAL A 295 1.74 11.57 47.71
CA VAL A 295 1.81 13.03 47.88
C VAL A 295 2.52 13.71 46.72
N ASN A 296 2.06 14.91 46.36
CA ASN A 296 2.60 15.73 45.28
C ASN A 296 3.26 17.00 45.83
N VAL A 297 4.56 17.17 45.55
CA VAL A 297 5.36 18.31 46.02
C VAL A 297 5.82 19.15 44.83
N ILE A 298 5.49 20.45 44.87
CA ILE A 298 5.94 21.45 43.89
C ILE A 298 6.42 22.68 44.64
N SER A 299 7.66 23.11 44.41
CA SER A 299 8.23 24.29 45.05
C SER A 299 7.47 25.56 44.67
N GLY A 300 6.98 26.30 45.67
CA GLY A 300 6.07 27.43 45.49
C GLY A 300 4.60 27.04 45.26
N GLY A 301 4.25 25.77 45.51
CA GLY A 301 2.94 25.19 45.30
C GLY A 301 1.95 25.32 46.46
N LEU A 302 0.86 24.53 46.40
CA LEU A 302 -0.11 24.42 47.50
C LEU A 302 0.37 23.49 48.62
N THR A 303 1.13 22.44 48.26
CA THR A 303 1.87 21.56 49.17
C THR A 303 3.24 22.20 49.49
N PRO A 304 3.69 22.25 50.75
CA PRO A 304 5.04 22.66 51.10
C PRO A 304 6.12 21.79 50.45
N SER A 305 7.35 22.31 50.35
CA SER A 305 8.52 21.58 49.85
C SER A 305 9.03 20.54 50.88
N PHE A 306 8.28 19.47 51.10
CA PHE A 306 8.73 18.30 51.86
C PHE A 306 9.83 17.55 51.12
N THR A 307 10.81 17.03 51.84
CA THR A 307 11.76 16.02 51.34
C THR A 307 11.13 14.63 51.27
N SER A 308 11.78 13.71 50.54
CA SER A 308 11.44 12.27 50.53
C SER A 308 11.35 11.68 51.93
N ASP A 309 12.35 11.98 52.76
CA ASP A 309 12.54 11.36 54.06
C ASP A 309 11.53 11.89 55.08
N GLU A 310 11.10 13.15 54.94
CA GLU A 310 9.99 13.72 55.70
C GLU A 310 8.68 13.07 55.30
N ALA A 311 8.39 12.92 54.00
CA ALA A 311 7.21 12.23 53.51
C ALA A 311 7.15 10.77 53.98
N GLU A 312 8.28 10.06 53.99
CA GLU A 312 8.38 8.69 54.53
C GLU A 312 8.15 8.66 56.04
N ARG A 313 8.79 9.54 56.82
CA ARG A 313 8.55 9.67 58.26
C ARG A 313 7.10 10.02 58.60
N MET A 314 6.37 10.66 57.69
CA MET A 314 4.94 10.95 57.78
C MET A 314 4.03 9.79 57.32
N GLY A 315 4.60 8.74 56.73
CA GLY A 315 3.89 7.54 56.28
C GLY A 315 3.34 7.60 54.85
N ALA A 316 3.74 8.60 54.05
CA ALA A 316 3.48 8.57 52.61
C ALA A 316 4.32 7.48 51.94
N LYS A 317 3.76 6.82 50.93
CA LYS A 317 4.39 5.67 50.25
C LYS A 317 4.90 5.98 48.85
N ILE A 318 4.34 7.00 48.19
CA ILE A 318 4.89 7.61 46.98
C ILE A 318 5.00 9.13 47.19
N ILE A 319 6.13 9.72 46.79
CA ILE A 319 6.27 11.17 46.61
C ILE A 319 6.59 11.48 45.14
N ILE A 320 5.81 12.39 44.54
CA ILE A 320 6.03 12.89 43.18
C ILE A 320 6.49 14.35 43.19
N PHE A 321 7.47 14.66 42.34
CA PHE A 321 8.01 16.02 42.15
C PHE A 321 7.62 16.57 40.77
N SER A 322 6.32 16.84 40.60
CA SER A 322 5.64 16.92 39.29
C SER A 322 6.26 17.87 38.24
N LEU A 323 6.97 18.92 38.62
CA LEU A 323 7.51 19.92 37.69
C LEU A 323 9.04 20.06 37.74
N VAL A 324 9.76 19.20 38.46
CA VAL A 324 11.20 19.35 38.73
C VAL A 324 12.03 19.53 37.45
N SER A 325 11.83 18.65 36.46
CA SER A 325 12.57 18.69 35.20
C SER A 325 12.14 19.86 34.31
N CYS A 326 10.83 20.10 34.18
CA CYS A 326 10.30 21.14 33.30
C CYS A 326 10.70 22.55 33.76
N VAL A 327 10.72 22.82 35.08
CA VAL A 327 11.18 24.11 35.62
C VAL A 327 12.67 24.29 35.39
N ALA A 328 13.49 23.26 35.65
CA ALA A 328 14.93 23.31 35.39
C ALA A 328 15.24 23.58 33.91
N MET A 329 14.54 22.90 33.00
CA MET A 329 14.68 23.11 31.54
C MET A 329 14.27 24.52 31.11
N VAL A 330 13.14 25.06 31.62
CA VAL A 330 12.74 26.45 31.32
C VAL A 330 13.79 27.46 31.78
N HIS A 331 14.44 27.25 32.93
CA HIS A 331 15.55 28.10 33.37
C HIS A 331 16.79 27.95 32.48
N GLY A 332 17.21 26.72 32.17
CA GLY A 332 18.37 26.43 31.33
C GLY A 332 18.24 26.98 29.91
N VAL A 333 17.14 26.66 29.22
CA VAL A 333 16.86 27.12 27.85
C VAL A 333 16.74 28.64 27.80
N ARG A 334 16.09 29.30 28.78
CA ARG A 334 16.03 30.77 28.82
C ARG A 334 17.39 31.42 29.04
N ALA A 335 18.30 30.78 29.80
CA ALA A 335 19.68 31.25 29.94
C ALA A 335 20.46 31.10 28.63
N ALA A 336 20.39 29.93 27.98
CA ALA A 336 21.03 29.66 26.69
C ALA A 336 20.56 30.63 25.60
N MET A 337 19.25 30.76 25.38
CA MET A 337 18.68 31.65 24.36
C MET A 337 19.01 33.13 24.63
N LYS A 338 19.10 33.56 25.90
CA LYS A 338 19.52 34.92 26.26
C LYS A 338 21.02 35.13 26.00
N SER A 339 21.87 34.16 26.33
CA SER A 339 23.32 34.22 26.07
C SER A 339 23.62 34.28 24.57
N LEU A 340 23.03 33.36 23.80
CA LEU A 340 23.16 33.28 22.35
C LEU A 340 22.74 34.59 21.65
N LYS A 341 21.60 35.17 22.06
CA LYS A 341 21.11 36.45 21.51
C LYS A 341 22.01 37.65 21.82
N VAL A 342 22.80 37.61 22.90
CA VAL A 342 23.68 38.71 23.31
C VAL A 342 25.11 38.55 22.79
N THR A 343 25.61 37.31 22.68
CA THR A 343 27.02 37.01 22.39
C THR A 343 27.26 36.43 20.99
N GLY A 344 26.20 35.96 20.30
CA GLY A 344 26.32 35.25 19.02
C GLY A 344 26.79 33.80 19.14
N THR A 345 27.00 33.28 20.35
CA THR A 345 27.43 31.89 20.62
C THR A 345 26.76 31.30 21.86
N ASP A 346 26.68 29.98 21.91
CA ASP A 346 26.18 29.18 23.03
C ASP A 346 27.30 28.65 23.95
N PHE A 347 28.58 28.81 23.58
CA PHE A 347 29.76 28.22 24.22
C PHE A 347 29.78 28.35 25.76
N SER A 348 29.46 29.53 26.29
CA SER A 348 29.41 29.81 27.74
C SER A 348 28.27 29.08 28.46
N THR A 349 27.19 28.78 27.74
CA THR A 349 26.00 28.08 28.26
C THR A 349 26.00 26.58 28.01
N ALA A 350 26.76 26.10 27.02
CA ALA A 350 27.05 24.68 26.82
C ALA A 350 27.93 24.09 27.94
N LYS A 351 28.72 24.92 28.66
CA LYS A 351 29.55 24.52 29.82
C LYS A 351 30.51 23.34 29.55
N GLY A 352 30.96 23.15 28.31
CA GLY A 352 31.82 22.02 27.93
C GLY A 352 31.08 20.70 27.67
N MET A 353 29.74 20.72 27.62
CA MET A 353 28.95 19.67 26.97
C MET A 353 29.12 19.80 25.46
N ASP A 354 29.83 18.85 24.87
CA ASP A 354 29.93 18.65 23.43
C ASP A 354 28.89 17.60 22.97
N PRO A 355 28.73 17.37 21.65
CA PRO A 355 27.76 16.40 21.15
C PRO A 355 28.00 14.96 21.63
N LYS A 356 29.24 14.54 21.92
CA LYS A 356 29.51 13.20 22.45
C LYS A 356 28.95 13.08 23.86
N LYS A 357 29.28 14.02 24.75
CA LYS A 357 28.73 14.06 26.13
C LYS A 357 27.22 14.16 26.16
N PHE A 358 26.62 14.90 25.23
CA PHE A 358 25.17 14.94 25.09
C PHE A 358 24.59 13.58 24.70
N PHE A 359 25.17 12.90 23.70
CA PHE A 359 24.69 11.57 23.29
C PHE A 359 24.99 10.46 24.31
N GLU A 360 26.07 10.55 25.09
CA GLU A 360 26.35 9.67 26.23
C GLU A 360 25.14 9.64 27.20
N VAL A 361 24.64 10.82 27.61
CA VAL A 361 23.41 10.92 28.45
C VAL A 361 22.16 10.40 27.71
N MET A 362 22.09 10.52 26.38
CA MET A 362 20.98 9.94 25.60
C MET A 362 21.03 8.41 25.43
N GLY A 363 22.09 7.75 25.91
CA GLY A 363 22.29 6.29 25.84
C GLY A 363 23.16 5.82 24.67
N LEU A 364 24.10 6.64 24.19
CA LEU A 364 25.06 6.25 23.15
C LEU A 364 25.76 4.92 23.48
N ASP A 365 26.22 4.75 24.72
CA ASP A 365 26.94 3.55 25.14
C ASP A 365 26.07 2.29 25.12
N GLU A 366 24.76 2.40 25.32
CA GLU A 366 23.81 1.29 25.17
C GLU A 366 23.74 0.85 23.70
N VAL A 367 23.65 1.80 22.77
CA VAL A 367 23.60 1.55 21.32
C VAL A 367 24.92 0.98 20.81
N VAL A 368 26.06 1.51 21.27
CA VAL A 368 27.40 0.99 20.95
C VAL A 368 27.59 -0.42 21.51
N THR A 369 27.14 -0.67 22.74
CA THR A 369 27.20 -2.00 23.37
C THR A 369 26.29 -3.00 22.65
N LEU A 370 25.11 -2.58 22.18
CA LEU A 370 24.19 -3.40 21.42
C LEU A 370 24.76 -3.77 20.04
N ASP A 371 25.32 -2.82 19.29
CA ASP A 371 26.04 -3.06 18.02
C ASP A 371 27.18 -4.08 18.23
N ALA A 372 28.05 -3.84 19.21
CA ALA A 372 29.16 -4.73 19.53
C ALA A 372 28.70 -6.14 19.96
N SER A 373 27.62 -6.23 20.75
CA SER A 373 27.06 -7.51 21.23
C SER A 373 26.35 -8.29 20.13
N ALA A 374 25.80 -7.60 19.13
CA ALA A 374 25.25 -8.20 17.91
C ALA A 374 26.33 -8.64 16.90
N GLY A 375 27.62 -8.48 17.22
CA GLY A 375 28.75 -8.77 16.33
C GLY A 375 29.06 -7.64 15.34
N GLY A 376 28.38 -6.50 15.48
CA GLY A 376 28.59 -5.30 14.68
C GLY A 376 29.91 -4.57 14.97
N SER A 377 30.14 -3.54 14.15
CA SER A 377 31.32 -2.69 14.23
C SER A 377 31.05 -1.27 13.75
N ALA A 378 29.78 -0.88 13.61
CA ALA A 378 29.40 0.43 13.07
C ALA A 378 29.93 1.58 13.95
N PHE A 379 29.96 1.37 15.26
CA PHE A 379 30.38 2.39 16.23
C PHE A 379 31.80 2.19 16.79
N LYS A 380 32.57 1.18 16.35
CA LYS A 380 33.94 0.90 16.84
C LYS A 380 34.94 2.06 16.66
N VAL A 381 34.65 3.02 15.80
CA VAL A 381 35.54 4.16 15.49
C VAL A 381 35.48 5.26 16.56
N PHE A 382 34.44 5.33 17.39
CA PHE A 382 34.26 6.38 18.42
C PHE A 382 35.21 6.26 19.64
N SER A 383 36.18 5.35 19.60
CA SER A 383 37.17 5.09 20.66
C SER A 383 38.53 5.80 20.46
N LEU A 384 38.71 6.64 19.43
CA LEU A 384 39.90 7.50 19.29
C LEU A 384 39.60 8.93 19.73
N ASP A 385 40.45 9.47 20.59
CA ASP A 385 40.34 10.83 21.12
C ASP A 385 40.41 11.89 20.01
N PHE A 386 39.40 12.74 19.93
CA PHE A 386 39.33 13.85 18.99
C PHE A 386 40.23 15.01 19.47
N PHE A 387 41.53 14.93 19.17
CA PHE A 387 42.50 15.97 19.51
C PHE A 387 42.29 17.25 18.68
N ILE A 388 41.43 18.16 19.18
CA ILE A 388 41.18 19.46 18.55
C ILE A 388 42.37 20.38 18.80
N VAL A 389 43.23 20.52 17.80
CA VAL A 389 44.29 21.54 17.78
C VAL A 389 43.70 22.86 17.32
N PHE A 390 43.58 23.83 18.24
CA PHE A 390 43.32 25.22 17.88
C PHE A 390 44.52 25.82 17.14
N LEU A 391 44.30 26.31 15.91
CA LEU A 391 45.20 27.25 15.26
C LEU A 391 44.70 28.68 15.50
N SER A 392 45.30 29.35 16.49
CA SER A 392 45.19 30.79 16.65
C SER A 392 46.11 31.51 15.65
N ASP A 393 45.54 32.24 14.69
CA ASP A 393 46.34 33.11 13.82
C ASP A 393 46.91 34.30 14.60
N THR A 394 48.23 34.27 14.80
CA THR A 394 49.01 35.48 15.05
C THR A 394 50.29 35.50 14.22
N ARG A 395 50.14 35.78 12.92
CA ARG A 395 51.09 36.54 12.06
C ARG A 395 52.54 36.06 11.88
N THR A 396 53.04 36.35 10.67
CA THR A 396 54.45 36.62 10.27
C THR A 396 55.20 35.48 9.58
N ASN A 397 55.95 35.87 8.55
CA ASN A 397 56.73 35.01 7.65
C ASN A 397 57.85 34.23 8.34
N ILE A 398 58.29 33.11 7.73
CA ILE A 398 59.64 33.00 7.15
C ILE A 398 59.76 31.78 6.21
N ILE A 399 60.82 31.78 5.37
CA ILE A 399 61.12 30.83 4.29
C ILE A 399 62.13 29.77 4.78
N ALA A 400 62.02 28.51 4.30
CA ALA A 400 63.13 27.63 3.85
C ALA A 400 62.95 26.11 4.15
N HIS A 401 62.76 25.33 3.07
CA HIS A 401 63.62 24.23 2.60
C HIS A 401 64.36 23.23 3.55
N CYS A 402 64.35 21.96 3.10
CA CYS A 402 65.39 20.90 3.27
C CYS A 402 65.53 20.19 4.65
N THR A 403 65.95 18.91 4.77
CA THR A 403 66.03 17.72 3.86
C THR A 403 66.32 16.42 4.67
N PHE A 404 65.93 15.26 4.12
CA PHE A 404 66.60 13.93 4.19
C PHE A 404 66.84 13.15 5.54
N THR A 405 66.09 12.04 5.67
CA THR A 405 66.53 10.62 5.91
C THR A 405 67.43 10.17 7.09
N ASN A 406 66.95 9.15 7.81
CA ASN A 406 67.55 7.78 7.87
C ASN A 406 66.44 6.78 8.29
N THR A 407 66.28 5.52 7.85
CA THR A 407 67.12 4.40 7.31
C THR A 407 67.64 3.40 8.36
N SER A 408 66.87 2.34 8.63
CA SER A 408 67.29 0.95 8.99
C SER A 408 66.02 0.11 9.21
N CYS A 409 65.64 -0.90 8.42
CA CYS A 409 66.30 -2.12 7.90
C CYS A 409 66.24 -3.33 8.85
N LEU A 410 65.19 -4.15 8.70
CA LEU A 410 65.21 -5.61 8.90
C LEU A 410 64.10 -6.23 8.01
N ASN A 411 64.43 -7.24 7.19
CA ASN A 411 63.53 -7.81 6.18
C ASN A 411 63.15 -9.26 6.52
N PHE A 412 61.87 -9.64 6.31
CA PHE A 412 61.41 -10.56 5.24
C PHE A 412 59.96 -11.01 5.52
N GLY A 413 59.07 -11.01 4.50
CA GLY A 413 57.67 -11.43 4.69
C GLY A 413 56.68 -10.88 3.66
N ASP A 414 56.90 -11.17 2.37
CA ASP A 414 55.99 -10.86 1.26
C ASP A 414 54.63 -11.61 1.34
N HIS A 415 53.49 -11.14 0.80
CA HIS A 415 53.16 -9.95 0.01
C HIS A 415 51.71 -9.51 0.36
N LEU A 416 51.38 -8.22 0.21
CA LEU A 416 50.17 -7.78 -0.51
C LEU A 416 50.21 -6.26 -0.79
N TYR A 417 50.06 -5.86 -2.06
CA TYR A 417 50.02 -4.45 -2.46
C TYR A 417 48.60 -3.87 -2.36
N THR A 418 48.42 -2.84 -1.54
CA THR A 418 47.33 -1.86 -1.73
C THR A 418 47.81 -0.72 -2.62
N THR A 419 47.05 -0.39 -3.65
CA THR A 419 47.28 0.79 -4.49
C THR A 419 46.75 2.04 -3.80
N SER A 420 47.42 3.19 -4.01
CA SER A 420 46.90 4.48 -3.58
C SER A 420 47.28 5.59 -4.56
N LEU A 421 46.27 6.33 -5.03
CA LEU A 421 46.33 7.78 -5.29
C LEU A 421 47.22 8.23 -6.49
N LEU A 422 47.06 9.41 -7.10
CA LEU A 422 46.19 10.58 -6.86
C LEU A 422 46.03 11.40 -8.18
N ARG A 423 45.14 12.41 -8.14
CA ARG A 423 45.15 13.67 -8.95
C ARG A 423 44.69 13.60 -10.42
N THR A 424 44.15 14.68 -11.02
CA THR A 424 44.05 16.09 -10.55
C THR A 424 42.79 16.80 -11.07
N ASP A 425 42.13 17.54 -10.16
CA ASP A 425 41.63 18.93 -10.25
C ASP A 425 40.56 19.42 -11.26
N TRP A 426 39.94 20.55 -10.88
CA TRP A 426 38.83 21.25 -11.54
C TRP A 426 39.29 22.38 -12.48
N SER A 427 38.39 22.80 -13.39
CA SER A 427 38.23 24.21 -13.76
C SER A 427 36.77 24.53 -14.11
N LEU A 428 36.31 25.75 -13.82
CA LEU A 428 34.91 26.18 -13.91
C LEU A 428 34.64 27.13 -15.12
N ALA A 429 33.35 27.28 -15.42
CA ALA A 429 32.70 28.42 -16.07
C ALA A 429 32.63 28.55 -17.63
N SER A 430 31.39 28.36 -18.12
CA SER A 430 30.59 29.34 -18.90
C SER A 430 30.53 29.34 -20.44
N ALA A 431 29.40 29.90 -20.92
CA ALA A 431 29.15 30.53 -22.23
C ALA A 431 28.95 29.67 -23.50
N SER A 432 27.67 29.40 -23.80
CA SER A 432 26.99 29.62 -25.09
C SER A 432 27.69 29.33 -26.44
N SER A 433 27.23 28.26 -27.09
CA SER A 433 26.79 28.21 -28.51
C SER A 433 27.33 29.23 -29.55
N VAL A 434 28.19 28.75 -30.46
CA VAL A 434 28.04 28.87 -31.93
C VAL A 434 28.66 27.60 -32.55
N GLY A 435 28.07 27.03 -33.61
CA GLY A 435 28.64 25.84 -34.29
C GLY A 435 28.99 26.10 -35.76
N ARG A 436 30.01 25.39 -36.28
CA ARG A 436 30.19 25.08 -37.72
C ARG A 436 31.28 24.00 -37.96
N SER A 437 30.99 23.13 -38.93
CA SER A 437 31.88 22.37 -39.85
C SER A 437 33.38 22.17 -39.53
N GLU A 438 33.81 20.88 -39.52
CA GLU A 438 34.66 20.19 -40.54
C GLU A 438 35.85 20.93 -41.25
N PRO A 439 36.89 20.22 -41.81
CA PRO A 439 37.20 18.77 -41.77
C PRO A 439 38.73 18.34 -41.77
N ARG A 440 38.96 17.01 -41.88
CA ARG A 440 40.08 16.28 -42.57
C ARG A 440 41.54 16.20 -42.02
N GLN A 441 42.02 14.93 -41.94
CA GLN A 441 43.35 14.39 -42.37
C GLN A 441 44.61 14.76 -41.52
N SER A 442 45.69 13.97 -41.40
CA SER A 442 46.11 12.66 -41.98
C SER A 442 47.10 11.85 -41.08
N ARG A 443 47.46 10.61 -41.48
CA ARG A 443 48.49 9.68 -40.92
C ARG A 443 49.92 9.98 -41.51
N PRO A 444 51.05 9.20 -41.37
CA PRO A 444 51.31 7.87 -40.76
C PRO A 444 52.69 7.63 -40.04
N GLY A 445 53.01 6.39 -39.61
CA GLY A 445 54.39 5.92 -39.30
C GLY A 445 54.53 4.62 -38.43
N SER A 446 55.37 3.64 -38.83
CA SER A 446 55.70 2.33 -38.15
C SER A 446 57.01 1.74 -38.77
N PRO A 447 57.55 0.51 -38.52
CA PRO A 447 57.23 -0.66 -37.65
C PRO A 447 58.36 -0.87 -36.57
N PRO A 448 58.99 -2.03 -36.16
CA PRO A 448 58.83 -3.53 -36.34
C PRO A 448 58.37 -4.26 -35.03
N ILE A 449 58.18 -5.60 -34.82
CA ILE A 449 58.58 -6.92 -35.43
C ILE A 449 60.00 -7.39 -34.93
N PRO A 450 60.32 -8.66 -34.48
CA PRO A 450 59.80 -9.99 -34.91
C PRO A 450 59.55 -11.14 -33.85
N PHE A 451 58.97 -12.27 -34.34
CA PHE A 451 58.94 -13.68 -33.83
C PHE A 451 58.17 -14.03 -32.51
N ALA A 452 57.51 -15.20 -32.32
CA ALA A 452 57.15 -16.36 -33.19
C ALA A 452 55.88 -17.12 -32.68
N PHE A 453 55.38 -18.11 -33.44
CA PHE A 453 54.07 -18.80 -33.28
C PHE A 453 54.14 -20.23 -32.68
N PRO A 454 53.03 -20.72 -32.08
CA PRO A 454 52.13 -21.74 -32.71
C PRO A 454 50.62 -21.41 -32.54
N THR A 455 49.58 -22.01 -33.16
CA THR A 455 49.41 -22.96 -34.31
C THR A 455 47.92 -23.03 -34.74
N PHE A 456 47.63 -23.09 -36.06
CA PHE A 456 46.64 -23.92 -36.82
C PHE A 456 45.20 -24.28 -36.31
N ARG A 457 44.16 -24.47 -37.16
CA ARG A 457 44.02 -24.51 -38.64
C ARG A 457 42.59 -24.16 -39.12
N LYS A 458 42.47 -23.46 -40.26
CA LYS A 458 41.37 -23.56 -41.24
C LYS A 458 41.98 -23.76 -42.64
N HIS A 459 41.24 -24.35 -43.58
CA HIS A 459 41.49 -24.32 -45.03
C HIS A 459 40.19 -23.82 -45.69
N SER A 460 40.18 -22.78 -46.53
CA SER A 460 40.84 -22.59 -47.84
C SER A 460 40.08 -23.31 -48.96
N ALA A 461 39.49 -22.52 -49.86
CA ALA A 461 38.76 -22.97 -51.04
C ALA A 461 39.65 -22.96 -52.29
N CYS A 462 39.26 -23.72 -53.33
CA CYS A 462 39.92 -23.75 -54.63
C CYS A 462 39.00 -23.24 -55.75
N ILE A 463 39.64 -22.68 -56.78
CA ILE A 463 39.05 -21.94 -57.91
C ILE A 463 38.68 -22.88 -59.06
N LEU A 464 37.60 -22.59 -59.80
CA LEU A 464 37.48 -23.01 -61.21
C LEU A 464 36.52 -22.12 -62.06
N ILE A 465 37.15 -21.25 -62.85
CA ILE A 465 36.81 -20.81 -64.24
C ILE A 465 35.36 -20.37 -64.58
N PHE A 466 35.19 -19.04 -64.61
CA PHE A 466 34.76 -18.20 -65.75
C PHE A 466 33.50 -18.48 -66.62
N VAL A 467 32.63 -17.45 -66.66
CA VAL A 467 31.82 -16.93 -67.81
C VAL A 467 30.45 -17.56 -68.18
N ALA A 468 29.52 -16.63 -68.48
CA ALA A 468 28.25 -16.75 -69.21
C ALA A 468 27.05 -17.50 -68.58
N GLN A 469 26.05 -16.69 -68.22
CA GLN A 469 24.62 -16.80 -68.50
C GLN A 469 24.05 -18.00 -69.29
N LEU A 470 22.80 -18.33 -68.91
CA LEU A 470 21.80 -19.26 -69.49
C LEU A 470 21.88 -20.75 -69.10
N SER A 471 20.70 -21.26 -68.72
CA SER A 471 20.21 -22.64 -68.92
C SER A 471 20.92 -23.81 -68.23
N THR A 472 20.48 -24.16 -67.01
CA THR A 472 19.49 -25.27 -66.83
C THR A 472 19.17 -25.56 -65.35
N HIS A 473 17.98 -25.14 -64.90
CA HIS A 473 17.27 -25.76 -63.76
C HIS A 473 15.79 -25.95 -64.12
N LEU A 474 15.56 -26.76 -65.15
CA LEU A 474 14.25 -27.09 -65.68
C LEU A 474 13.66 -28.32 -64.94
N LEU A 475 13.38 -28.19 -63.64
CA LEU A 475 12.60 -29.19 -62.90
C LEU A 475 12.07 -28.69 -61.53
N LEU A 476 11.52 -27.48 -61.47
CA LEU A 476 10.66 -27.02 -60.36
C LEU A 476 9.71 -25.93 -60.86
N VAL A 477 8.46 -26.30 -61.17
CA VAL A 477 7.41 -25.34 -61.52
C VAL A 477 7.02 -24.56 -60.26
N PRO A 478 7.08 -23.22 -60.23
CA PRO A 478 6.64 -22.46 -59.06
C PRO A 478 5.15 -22.67 -58.82
N GLN A 479 4.75 -23.00 -57.59
CA GLN A 479 3.32 -23.15 -57.24
C GLN A 479 2.51 -21.89 -57.56
N GLN A 480 3.14 -20.71 -57.56
CA GLN A 480 2.53 -19.44 -57.99
C GLN A 480 1.91 -19.49 -59.41
N VAL A 481 2.53 -20.21 -60.35
CA VAL A 481 2.02 -20.32 -61.74
C VAL A 481 0.79 -21.24 -61.79
N LEU A 482 0.79 -22.31 -60.99
CA LEU A 482 -0.36 -23.21 -60.82
C LEU A 482 -1.51 -22.58 -60.04
N ILE A 483 -1.24 -21.61 -59.16
CA ILE A 483 -2.27 -20.80 -58.48
C ILE A 483 -2.91 -19.84 -59.49
N ASN A 484 -2.12 -19.09 -60.25
CA ASN A 484 -2.64 -18.16 -61.26
C ASN A 484 -3.43 -18.88 -62.37
N LEU A 485 -3.01 -20.08 -62.78
CA LEU A 485 -3.76 -20.93 -63.73
C LEU A 485 -4.98 -21.64 -63.13
N ARG A 486 -5.21 -21.58 -61.80
CA ARG A 486 -6.44 -22.05 -61.16
C ARG A 486 -7.42 -20.93 -60.82
N MET A 487 -6.96 -19.68 -60.70
CA MET A 487 -7.82 -18.53 -60.40
C MET A 487 -8.73 -18.11 -61.56
N SER A 488 -8.42 -18.44 -62.82
CA SER A 488 -9.19 -18.01 -63.99
C SER A 488 -10.53 -18.75 -64.22
N SER A 489 -11.09 -19.41 -63.20
CA SER A 489 -12.39 -20.11 -63.27
C SER A 489 -13.33 -19.88 -62.08
N GLN A 490 -12.93 -19.07 -61.08
CA GLN A 490 -13.87 -18.58 -60.07
C GLN A 490 -14.52 -17.28 -60.57
N LYS A 491 -15.86 -17.23 -60.55
CA LYS A 491 -16.62 -16.02 -60.88
C LYS A 491 -16.35 -14.96 -59.80
N MET A 492 -15.42 -14.03 -60.07
CA MET A 492 -15.16 -12.91 -59.16
C MET A 492 -16.38 -11.99 -59.09
N LEU A 493 -16.92 -11.79 -57.89
CA LEU A 493 -18.06 -10.91 -57.64
C LEU A 493 -17.64 -9.45 -57.86
N SER A 494 -18.54 -8.62 -58.38
CA SER A 494 -18.29 -7.17 -58.45
C SER A 494 -18.74 -6.48 -57.15
N GLY A 495 -18.08 -5.40 -56.74
CA GLY A 495 -18.50 -4.62 -55.58
C GLY A 495 -19.91 -4.04 -55.73
N LYS A 496 -20.37 -3.79 -56.97
CA LYS A 496 -21.77 -3.44 -57.26
C LYS A 496 -22.76 -4.58 -57.00
N GLU A 497 -22.36 -5.82 -57.27
CA GLU A 497 -23.15 -7.02 -56.97
C GLU A 497 -23.21 -7.22 -55.45
N VAL A 498 -22.09 -7.10 -54.74
CA VAL A 498 -22.05 -7.14 -53.26
C VAL A 498 -22.89 -6.03 -52.63
N ALA A 499 -22.83 -4.80 -53.16
CA ALA A 499 -23.55 -3.64 -52.64
C ALA A 499 -25.09 -3.76 -52.68
N LEU A 500 -25.66 -4.74 -53.40
CA LEU A 500 -27.09 -5.07 -53.34
C LEU A 500 -27.49 -5.78 -52.03
N HIS A 501 -26.54 -6.45 -51.37
CA HIS A 501 -26.75 -7.24 -50.15
C HIS A 501 -26.44 -6.38 -48.91
N ASN A 502 -27.22 -5.29 -48.77
CA ASN A 502 -27.01 -4.22 -47.78
C ASN A 502 -28.10 -4.14 -46.68
N SER A 503 -29.01 -5.11 -46.59
CA SER A 503 -30.13 -5.12 -45.63
C SER A 503 -30.02 -6.24 -44.59
N ARG A 504 -31.01 -6.37 -43.69
CA ARG A 504 -31.06 -7.47 -42.70
C ARG A 504 -31.47 -8.81 -43.32
N GLU A 505 -32.28 -8.75 -44.36
CA GLU A 505 -32.83 -9.87 -45.12
C GLU A 505 -31.85 -10.38 -46.18
N SER A 506 -30.76 -9.66 -46.41
CA SER A 506 -29.76 -9.91 -47.45
C SER A 506 -28.50 -9.11 -47.11
N CYS A 507 -27.55 -9.73 -46.40
CA CYS A 507 -26.37 -9.08 -45.83
C CYS A 507 -25.08 -9.80 -46.24
N TRP A 508 -24.31 -9.21 -47.16
CA TRP A 508 -22.96 -9.67 -47.50
C TRP A 508 -21.92 -8.65 -47.04
N ILE A 509 -20.73 -9.14 -46.65
CA ILE A 509 -19.58 -8.29 -46.30
C ILE A 509 -18.34 -8.75 -47.06
N ILE A 510 -17.42 -7.82 -47.32
CA ILE A 510 -16.07 -8.13 -47.82
C ILE A 510 -15.09 -8.13 -46.63
N VAL A 511 -14.31 -9.19 -46.50
CA VAL A 511 -13.18 -9.30 -45.56
C VAL A 511 -11.97 -9.87 -46.29
N HIS A 512 -10.83 -9.20 -46.23
CA HIS A 512 -9.60 -9.56 -46.94
C HIS A 512 -9.80 -9.84 -48.45
N GLY A 513 -10.65 -9.05 -49.12
CA GLY A 513 -10.94 -9.20 -50.56
C GLY A 513 -11.80 -10.41 -50.94
N LYS A 514 -12.43 -11.08 -49.97
CA LYS A 514 -13.42 -12.16 -50.19
C LYS A 514 -14.78 -11.74 -49.67
N VAL A 515 -15.84 -12.16 -50.37
CA VAL A 515 -17.24 -11.90 -50.00
C VAL A 515 -17.77 -13.06 -49.17
N TYR A 516 -18.48 -12.73 -48.09
CA TYR A 516 -19.13 -13.66 -47.18
C TYR A 516 -20.60 -13.30 -47.04
N ASP A 517 -21.48 -14.29 -47.20
CA ASP A 517 -22.89 -14.15 -46.81
C ASP A 517 -23.01 -14.35 -45.30
N VAL A 518 -23.40 -13.29 -44.60
CA VAL A 518 -23.54 -13.25 -43.14
C VAL A 518 -24.99 -13.06 -42.72
N THR A 519 -25.94 -13.15 -43.65
CA THR A 519 -27.38 -12.91 -43.43
C THR A 519 -27.94 -13.73 -42.25
N ASP A 520 -27.78 -15.06 -42.28
CA ASP A 520 -28.28 -15.94 -41.20
C ASP A 520 -27.47 -15.77 -39.90
N PHE A 521 -26.19 -15.39 -40.02
CA PHE A 521 -25.27 -15.19 -38.89
C PHE A 521 -25.49 -13.84 -38.17
N LEU A 522 -26.32 -12.94 -38.71
CA LEU A 522 -26.52 -11.58 -38.17
C LEU A 522 -26.90 -11.56 -36.68
N ASP A 523 -27.79 -12.44 -36.25
CA ASP A 523 -28.26 -12.49 -34.86
C ASP A 523 -27.52 -13.53 -33.99
N GLU A 524 -26.78 -14.45 -34.62
CA GLU A 524 -25.81 -15.32 -33.92
C GLU A 524 -24.51 -14.59 -33.59
N HIS A 525 -24.16 -13.58 -34.40
CA HIS A 525 -22.93 -12.80 -34.25
C HIS A 525 -22.80 -12.21 -32.83
N PRO A 526 -21.74 -12.54 -32.06
CA PRO A 526 -21.63 -12.10 -30.67
C PRO A 526 -21.54 -10.57 -30.45
N GLY A 527 -21.06 -9.80 -31.44
CA GLY A 527 -21.17 -8.32 -31.38
C GLY A 527 -22.61 -7.79 -31.57
N GLY A 528 -23.48 -8.63 -32.13
CA GLY A 528 -24.84 -8.35 -32.58
C GLY A 528 -24.91 -7.85 -34.02
N SER A 529 -26.11 -7.91 -34.61
CA SER A 529 -26.37 -7.60 -36.01
C SER A 529 -26.00 -6.16 -36.42
N LYS A 530 -26.20 -5.16 -35.54
CA LYS A 530 -26.01 -3.74 -35.91
C LYS A 530 -24.61 -3.36 -36.40
N ILE A 531 -23.53 -3.98 -35.88
CA ILE A 531 -22.17 -3.65 -36.34
C ILE A 531 -21.86 -4.26 -37.70
N ILE A 532 -22.41 -5.43 -38.03
CA ILE A 532 -22.31 -6.02 -39.38
C ILE A 532 -23.13 -5.17 -40.37
N LEU A 533 -24.36 -4.80 -40.00
CA LEU A 533 -25.26 -4.03 -40.86
C LEU A 533 -24.69 -2.67 -41.30
N LYS A 534 -23.83 -2.03 -40.49
CA LYS A 534 -23.09 -0.81 -40.87
C LYS A 534 -22.21 -1.01 -42.12
N TYR A 535 -21.69 -2.22 -42.31
CA TYR A 535 -20.81 -2.63 -43.41
C TYR A 535 -21.49 -3.60 -44.40
N ALA A 536 -22.80 -3.78 -44.32
CA ALA A 536 -23.54 -4.59 -45.28
C ALA A 536 -23.39 -3.99 -46.70
N GLY A 537 -23.02 -4.83 -47.65
CA GLY A 537 -22.66 -4.46 -49.01
C GLY A 537 -21.26 -3.85 -49.19
N LYS A 538 -20.40 -3.81 -48.16
CA LYS A 538 -19.14 -3.04 -48.13
C LYS A 538 -17.95 -3.88 -47.63
N ASP A 539 -16.75 -3.28 -47.68
CA ASP A 539 -15.56 -3.82 -47.04
C ASP A 539 -15.55 -3.51 -45.54
N ALA A 540 -15.46 -4.56 -44.73
CA ALA A 540 -15.46 -4.53 -43.27
C ALA A 540 -14.07 -4.78 -42.67
N THR A 541 -13.03 -5.08 -43.48
CA THR A 541 -11.72 -5.56 -43.05
C THR A 541 -11.11 -4.68 -41.93
N GLN A 542 -11.19 -3.35 -42.05
CA GLN A 542 -10.61 -2.43 -41.05
C GLN A 542 -11.26 -2.46 -39.65
N GLU A 543 -12.54 -2.83 -39.53
CA GLU A 543 -13.20 -3.07 -38.23
C GLU A 543 -13.16 -4.56 -37.83
N TYR A 544 -12.95 -5.47 -38.79
CA TYR A 544 -12.83 -6.90 -38.54
C TYR A 544 -11.48 -7.25 -37.88
N ASP A 545 -10.37 -6.84 -38.48
CA ASP A 545 -9.01 -7.21 -38.11
C ASP A 545 -8.62 -6.88 -36.65
N PRO A 546 -9.04 -5.75 -36.03
CA PRO A 546 -8.69 -5.43 -34.65
C PRO A 546 -9.39 -6.29 -33.59
N ILE A 547 -10.41 -7.07 -34.00
CA ILE A 547 -11.34 -7.77 -33.10
C ILE A 547 -11.28 -9.29 -33.28
N HIS A 548 -10.94 -9.79 -34.48
CA HIS A 548 -11.07 -11.21 -34.82
C HIS A 548 -9.74 -11.86 -35.24
N PRO A 549 -9.51 -13.14 -34.87
CA PRO A 549 -8.52 -13.99 -35.53
C PRO A 549 -8.76 -14.10 -37.04
N PRO A 550 -7.71 -14.17 -37.90
CA PRO A 550 -7.87 -14.21 -39.36
C PRO A 550 -8.64 -15.44 -39.88
N ASP A 551 -8.62 -16.53 -39.11
CA ASP A 551 -9.32 -17.79 -39.39
C ASP A 551 -10.76 -17.82 -38.87
N ALA A 552 -11.19 -16.84 -38.05
CA ALA A 552 -12.46 -16.90 -37.34
C ALA A 552 -13.67 -16.85 -38.29
N ILE A 553 -13.65 -16.02 -39.34
CA ILE A 553 -14.74 -15.99 -40.32
C ILE A 553 -14.85 -17.31 -41.08
N THR A 554 -13.73 -17.91 -41.47
CA THR A 554 -13.68 -19.21 -42.18
C THR A 554 -13.94 -20.44 -41.30
N THR A 555 -13.92 -20.28 -39.97
CA THR A 555 -14.12 -21.38 -39.00
C THR A 555 -15.54 -21.38 -38.41
N ASN A 556 -16.19 -20.21 -38.34
CA ASN A 556 -17.53 -20.06 -37.77
C ASN A 556 -18.64 -19.95 -38.82
N LEU A 557 -18.34 -19.59 -40.08
CA LEU A 557 -19.30 -19.68 -41.19
C LEU A 557 -19.20 -21.04 -41.91
N PRO A 558 -20.33 -21.60 -42.38
CA PRO A 558 -20.33 -22.76 -43.27
C PRO A 558 -19.63 -22.46 -44.62
N PRO A 559 -18.94 -23.44 -45.24
CA PRO A 559 -18.23 -23.23 -46.51
C PRO A 559 -19.10 -22.67 -47.65
N GLU A 560 -20.39 -23.00 -47.68
CA GLU A 560 -21.39 -22.49 -48.62
C GLU A 560 -21.66 -20.97 -48.49
N LYS A 561 -21.29 -20.35 -47.36
CA LYS A 561 -21.35 -18.89 -47.15
C LYS A 561 -20.10 -18.15 -47.67
N HIS A 562 -19.06 -18.87 -48.09
CA HIS A 562 -17.81 -18.30 -48.61
C HIS A 562 -17.93 -18.06 -50.13
N LEU A 563 -18.61 -16.98 -50.52
CA LEU A 563 -19.05 -16.75 -51.91
C LEU A 563 -17.92 -16.54 -52.92
N GLY A 564 -16.73 -16.12 -52.46
CA GLY A 564 -15.51 -16.05 -53.28
C GLY A 564 -14.85 -14.67 -53.32
N PRO A 565 -13.83 -14.48 -54.17
CA PRO A 565 -13.10 -13.21 -54.29
C PRO A 565 -13.93 -12.10 -54.94
N VAL A 566 -13.72 -10.86 -54.50
CA VAL A 566 -14.30 -9.64 -55.11
C VAL A 566 -13.30 -8.96 -56.05
N GLN A 567 -13.78 -8.28 -57.08
CA GLN A 567 -12.95 -7.47 -57.99
C GLN A 567 -12.52 -6.16 -57.30
N PRO A 568 -11.24 -5.95 -56.92
CA PRO A 568 -10.83 -4.88 -56.00
C PRO A 568 -11.14 -3.46 -56.49
N ASP A 569 -11.06 -3.24 -57.80
CA ASP A 569 -11.28 -1.93 -58.43
C ASP A 569 -12.77 -1.52 -58.49
N THR A 570 -13.67 -2.45 -58.12
CA THR A 570 -15.13 -2.24 -58.15
C THR A 570 -15.76 -2.09 -56.78
N VAL A 571 -14.98 -2.22 -55.70
CA VAL A 571 -15.41 -2.04 -54.31
C VAL A 571 -15.41 -0.55 -53.98
N GLU A 572 -16.51 -0.05 -53.40
CA GLU A 572 -16.60 1.33 -52.91
C GLU A 572 -15.66 1.48 -51.70
N LYS A 573 -14.52 2.15 -51.92
CA LYS A 573 -13.51 2.38 -50.89
C LYS A 573 -14.03 3.44 -49.92
N VAL A 574 -14.23 3.05 -48.66
CA VAL A 574 -14.58 3.98 -47.59
C VAL A 574 -13.43 4.97 -47.40
N GLU A 575 -13.65 6.24 -47.76
CA GLU A 575 -12.66 7.30 -47.51
C GLU A 575 -12.53 7.54 -46.00
N VAL A 576 -11.42 7.07 -45.42
CA VAL A 576 -11.10 7.29 -44.01
C VAL A 576 -10.61 8.73 -43.83
N VAL A 577 -11.56 9.64 -43.60
CA VAL A 577 -11.26 11.04 -43.24
C VAL A 577 -10.55 11.06 -41.89
N ILE A 578 -9.24 11.24 -41.91
CA ILE A 578 -8.42 11.34 -40.70
C ILE A 578 -8.82 12.62 -39.95
N THR A 579 -9.45 12.45 -38.78
CA THR A 579 -9.86 13.57 -37.92
C THR A 579 -8.65 14.29 -37.34
N ASP A 580 -8.80 15.56 -36.95
CA ASP A 580 -7.72 16.32 -36.32
C ASP A 580 -7.29 15.73 -34.97
N GLU A 581 -8.21 15.05 -34.26
CA GLU A 581 -7.93 14.28 -33.05
C GLU A 581 -7.01 13.08 -33.32
N GLU A 582 -7.23 12.37 -34.44
CA GLU A 582 -6.38 11.26 -34.88
C GLU A 582 -5.02 11.76 -35.38
N LYS A 583 -4.96 12.89 -36.10
CA LYS A 583 -3.67 13.55 -36.46
C LYS A 583 -2.87 13.88 -35.20
N ALA A 584 -3.50 14.51 -34.21
CA ALA A 584 -2.87 14.81 -32.93
C ALA A 584 -2.49 13.55 -32.14
N ARG A 585 -3.20 12.42 -32.28
CA ARG A 585 -2.80 11.14 -31.69
C ARG A 585 -1.56 10.55 -32.38
N GLN A 586 -1.48 10.62 -33.70
CA GLN A 586 -0.32 10.19 -34.47
C GLN A 586 0.92 11.05 -34.16
N GLU A 587 0.75 12.37 -33.99
CA GLU A 587 1.81 13.27 -33.51
C GLU A 587 2.29 12.91 -32.08
N ARG A 588 1.38 12.59 -31.15
CA ARG A 588 1.77 12.07 -29.83
C ARG A 588 2.46 10.69 -29.92
N MET A 589 2.12 9.88 -30.91
CA MET A 589 2.76 8.57 -31.16
C MET A 589 4.18 8.74 -31.73
N SER A 590 4.43 9.73 -32.60
CA SER A 590 5.79 10.05 -33.07
C SER A 590 6.65 10.72 -32.00
N ASN A 591 6.03 11.54 -31.14
CA ASN A 591 6.70 12.34 -30.13
C ASN A 591 6.71 11.67 -28.74
N ARG A 592 6.49 10.35 -28.68
CA ARG A 592 6.60 9.55 -27.43
C ARG A 592 8.06 9.51 -26.94
N PRO A 593 8.32 9.46 -25.62
CA PRO A 593 9.68 9.31 -25.09
C PRO A 593 10.40 8.06 -25.65
N PRO A 594 11.74 8.06 -25.75
CA PRO A 594 12.50 6.88 -26.12
C PRO A 594 12.47 5.81 -25.00
N LEU A 595 12.76 4.54 -25.34
CA LEU A 595 12.58 3.41 -24.41
C LEU A 595 13.58 3.38 -23.24
N ASP A 596 14.68 4.13 -23.31
CA ASP A 596 15.63 4.32 -22.22
C ASP A 596 15.11 5.29 -21.14
N GLU A 597 14.36 6.34 -21.53
CA GLU A 597 13.66 7.24 -20.59
C GLU A 597 12.50 6.57 -19.82
N ILE A 598 12.06 5.38 -20.23
CA ILE A 598 11.04 4.60 -19.49
C ILE A 598 11.68 3.96 -18.26
N LEU A 599 11.22 4.32 -17.06
CA LEU A 599 11.82 3.89 -15.79
C LEU A 599 10.99 2.83 -15.06
N ASN A 600 9.67 2.78 -15.29
CA ASN A 600 8.78 1.87 -14.57
C ASN A 600 7.48 1.53 -15.35
N LEU A 601 6.72 0.56 -14.84
CA LEU A 601 5.51 0.07 -15.52
C LEU A 601 4.33 1.05 -15.56
N HIS A 602 4.31 2.09 -14.72
CA HIS A 602 3.28 3.13 -14.78
C HIS A 602 3.54 4.14 -15.91
N ASP A 603 4.79 4.29 -16.37
CA ASP A 603 5.14 5.18 -17.48
C ASP A 603 4.48 4.69 -18.78
N PHE A 604 4.49 3.37 -19.02
CA PHE A 604 3.74 2.75 -20.11
C PHE A 604 2.23 2.99 -19.98
N GLU A 605 1.65 2.92 -18.78
CA GLU A 605 0.21 3.21 -18.54
C GLU A 605 -0.12 4.69 -18.83
N ALA A 606 0.77 5.62 -18.49
CA ALA A 606 0.64 7.06 -18.74
C ALA A 606 0.82 7.46 -20.21
N ILE A 607 1.71 6.78 -20.95
CA ILE A 607 1.95 7.00 -22.38
C ILE A 607 0.82 6.35 -23.20
N ALA A 608 0.44 5.11 -22.88
CA ALA A 608 -0.67 4.41 -23.52
C ALA A 608 -1.97 5.23 -23.46
N ARG A 609 -2.27 5.89 -22.33
CA ARG A 609 -3.41 6.80 -22.20
C ARG A 609 -3.46 7.89 -23.28
N GLN A 610 -2.31 8.36 -23.76
CA GLN A 610 -2.19 9.46 -24.71
C GLN A 610 -2.11 8.99 -26.17
N VAL A 611 -1.46 7.85 -26.44
CA VAL A 611 -1.17 7.38 -27.80
C VAL A 611 -2.15 6.30 -28.30
N MET A 612 -2.86 5.58 -27.43
CA MET A 612 -3.86 4.59 -27.86
C MET A 612 -5.13 5.21 -28.45
N PRO A 613 -5.82 4.53 -29.39
CA PRO A 613 -7.19 4.84 -29.76
C PRO A 613 -8.13 4.76 -28.53
N GLU A 614 -9.09 5.68 -28.39
CA GLU A 614 -9.90 5.77 -27.17
C GLU A 614 -10.74 4.51 -26.90
N LYS A 615 -11.30 3.90 -27.96
CA LYS A 615 -12.00 2.58 -27.93
C LYS A 615 -11.13 1.48 -27.29
N ALA A 616 -9.84 1.44 -27.64
CA ALA A 616 -8.88 0.46 -27.13
C ALA A 616 -8.45 0.77 -25.69
N TRP A 617 -8.13 2.03 -25.40
CA TRP A 617 -7.85 2.48 -24.03
C TRP A 617 -9.02 2.19 -23.07
N ALA A 618 -10.26 2.47 -23.48
CA ALA A 618 -11.46 2.18 -22.71
C ALA A 618 -11.64 0.67 -22.48
N TYR A 619 -11.31 -0.18 -23.47
CA TYR A 619 -11.39 -1.64 -23.32
C TYR A 619 -10.33 -2.20 -22.35
N TYR A 620 -9.07 -1.75 -22.39
CA TYR A 620 -8.01 -2.23 -21.49
C TYR A 620 -8.07 -1.62 -20.08
N SER A 621 -8.18 -0.29 -19.97
CA SER A 621 -8.14 0.44 -18.68
C SER A 621 -9.41 0.30 -17.84
N SER A 622 -10.47 -0.29 -18.39
CA SER A 622 -11.73 -0.49 -17.66
C SER A 622 -11.69 -1.66 -16.68
N ALA A 623 -12.49 -1.50 -15.64
CA ALA A 623 -12.92 -2.47 -14.67
C ALA A 623 -14.46 -2.44 -14.53
N ALA A 624 -15.02 -3.29 -13.68
CA ALA A 624 -16.46 -3.34 -13.42
C ALA A 624 -16.91 -2.16 -12.54
N ASP A 625 -18.13 -1.69 -12.78
CA ASP A 625 -18.89 -0.75 -11.96
C ASP A 625 -18.08 0.51 -11.58
N ASP A 626 -17.83 0.75 -10.28
CA ASP A 626 -17.09 1.92 -9.77
C ASP A 626 -15.55 1.74 -9.83
N GLU A 627 -15.08 0.58 -10.28
CA GLU A 627 -13.68 0.15 -10.37
C GLU A 627 -12.93 0.07 -9.02
N ILE A 628 -13.63 -0.20 -7.91
CA ILE A 628 -13.04 -0.22 -6.57
C ILE A 628 -12.00 -1.33 -6.44
N THR A 629 -12.40 -2.56 -6.77
CA THR A 629 -11.57 -3.78 -6.82
C THR A 629 -10.32 -3.60 -7.67
N ASN A 630 -10.43 -2.89 -8.79
CA ASN A 630 -9.30 -2.66 -9.68
C ASN A 630 -8.19 -1.82 -9.05
N ARG A 631 -8.57 -0.84 -8.22
CA ARG A 631 -7.65 0.00 -7.45
C ARG A 631 -7.16 -0.75 -6.20
N GLU A 632 -8.08 -1.41 -5.50
CA GLU A 632 -7.81 -2.20 -4.29
C GLU A 632 -6.82 -3.34 -4.53
N ASN A 633 -6.92 -3.99 -5.70
CA ASN A 633 -5.95 -5.00 -6.15
C ASN A 633 -4.49 -4.54 -6.00
N HIS A 634 -4.20 -3.28 -6.32
CA HIS A 634 -2.87 -2.68 -6.16
C HIS A 634 -2.64 -2.19 -4.73
N ALA A 635 -3.61 -1.45 -4.17
CA ALA A 635 -3.49 -0.85 -2.83
C ALA A 635 -3.24 -1.89 -1.71
N ALA A 636 -3.76 -3.10 -1.84
CA ALA A 636 -3.51 -4.19 -0.89
C ALA A 636 -2.02 -4.56 -0.77
N TYR A 637 -1.21 -4.44 -1.83
CA TYR A 637 0.25 -4.65 -1.73
C TYR A 637 0.96 -3.59 -0.87
N HIS A 638 0.35 -2.42 -0.66
CA HIS A 638 0.87 -1.36 0.23
C HIS A 638 0.51 -1.60 1.70
N ARG A 639 -0.35 -2.59 2.01
CA ARG A 639 -0.62 -3.06 3.39
C ARG A 639 0.43 -4.06 3.90
N ILE A 640 1.35 -4.49 3.03
CA ILE A 640 2.41 -5.46 3.32
C ILE A 640 3.75 -4.74 3.27
N TRP A 641 4.54 -4.86 4.34
CA TRP A 641 5.90 -4.32 4.45
C TRP A 641 6.94 -5.43 4.35
N PHE A 642 8.19 -5.08 4.05
CA PHE A 642 9.31 -6.02 4.09
C PHE A 642 10.02 -6.00 5.45
N ARG A 643 10.62 -7.13 5.81
CA ARG A 643 11.47 -7.33 6.99
C ARG A 643 12.86 -7.77 6.51
N PRO A 644 13.68 -6.86 5.96
CA PRO A 644 14.92 -7.21 5.27
C PRO A 644 15.98 -7.75 6.24
N GLN A 645 16.76 -8.73 5.76
CA GLN A 645 17.90 -9.29 6.49
C GLN A 645 19.19 -8.55 6.10
N VAL A 646 19.84 -7.91 7.09
CA VAL A 646 21.12 -7.21 6.90
C VAL A 646 22.31 -8.15 7.11
N LEU A 647 23.49 -7.73 6.62
CA LEU A 647 24.76 -8.48 6.70
C LEU A 647 24.76 -9.86 5.99
N VAL A 648 23.76 -10.15 5.16
CA VAL A 648 23.80 -11.29 4.22
C VAL A 648 24.65 -10.91 3.00
N ASP A 649 25.62 -11.73 2.63
CA ASP A 649 26.31 -11.57 1.33
C ASP A 649 25.32 -11.88 0.20
N VAL A 650 24.93 -10.82 -0.52
CA VAL A 650 24.02 -10.82 -1.68
C VAL A 650 24.76 -10.42 -2.97
N THR A 651 26.07 -10.66 -3.05
CA THR A 651 26.87 -10.42 -4.26
C THR A 651 26.27 -11.12 -5.48
N LYS A 652 25.70 -12.32 -5.27
CA LYS A 652 24.93 -13.08 -6.24
C LYS A 652 23.51 -13.31 -5.73
N VAL A 653 22.55 -13.19 -6.64
CA VAL A 653 21.11 -13.34 -6.41
C VAL A 653 20.50 -14.08 -7.60
N ASP A 654 19.49 -14.92 -7.36
CA ASP A 654 18.80 -15.75 -8.35
C ASP A 654 17.28 -15.70 -8.14
N TRP A 655 16.59 -14.93 -8.99
CA TRP A 655 15.13 -14.84 -9.00
C TRP A 655 14.46 -15.92 -9.89
N SER A 656 15.19 -16.89 -10.43
CA SER A 656 14.59 -17.94 -11.25
C SER A 656 13.78 -18.96 -10.43
N THR A 657 12.79 -19.59 -11.06
CA THR A 657 11.89 -20.54 -10.40
C THR A 657 11.31 -21.59 -11.37
N THR A 658 10.43 -22.46 -10.87
CA THR A 658 9.70 -23.45 -11.66
C THR A 658 8.19 -23.34 -11.49
N ILE A 659 7.49 -23.05 -12.59
CA ILE A 659 6.04 -22.92 -12.68
C ILE A 659 5.48 -24.17 -13.36
N LEU A 660 4.60 -24.92 -12.70
CA LEU A 660 4.06 -26.21 -13.15
C LEU A 660 5.14 -27.18 -13.65
N GLY A 661 6.30 -27.20 -13.00
CA GLY A 661 7.47 -28.01 -13.36
C GLY A 661 8.35 -27.45 -14.49
N HIS A 662 7.96 -26.35 -15.13
CA HIS A 662 8.71 -25.67 -16.18
C HIS A 662 9.54 -24.50 -15.63
N LYS A 663 10.79 -24.34 -16.09
CA LYS A 663 11.63 -23.20 -15.69
C LYS A 663 11.02 -21.88 -16.16
N SER A 664 11.11 -20.87 -15.29
CA SER A 664 10.87 -19.46 -15.60
C SER A 664 12.03 -18.64 -15.05
N SER A 665 12.47 -17.62 -15.80
CA SER A 665 13.55 -16.71 -15.35
C SER A 665 13.17 -15.84 -14.16
N MET A 666 11.86 -15.65 -13.92
CA MET A 666 11.28 -14.81 -12.86
C MET A 666 10.06 -15.52 -12.25
N PRO A 667 9.64 -15.18 -11.01
CA PRO A 667 8.43 -15.71 -10.37
C PRO A 667 7.14 -15.04 -10.89
N LEU A 668 7.06 -14.80 -12.20
CA LEU A 668 5.90 -14.20 -12.86
C LEU A 668 5.61 -14.85 -14.22
N TYR A 669 4.41 -14.58 -14.73
CA TYR A 669 3.98 -14.93 -16.08
C TYR A 669 3.14 -13.81 -16.69
N ILE A 670 3.12 -13.73 -18.02
CA ILE A 670 2.20 -12.86 -18.75
C ILE A 670 0.81 -13.52 -18.66
N THR A 671 -0.12 -12.91 -17.92
CA THR A 671 -1.49 -13.44 -17.75
C THR A 671 -2.32 -13.20 -19.01
N ALA A 672 -3.36 -14.01 -19.21
CA ALA A 672 -4.17 -13.98 -20.42
C ALA A 672 -4.93 -12.65 -20.60
N THR A 673 -4.69 -11.97 -21.72
CA THR A 673 -5.34 -10.69 -22.07
C THR A 673 -5.83 -10.70 -23.52
N ALA A 674 -7.15 -10.72 -23.69
CA ALA A 674 -7.83 -10.77 -24.99
C ALA A 674 -7.74 -9.46 -25.80
N LEU A 675 -7.97 -9.58 -27.12
CA LEU A 675 -8.05 -8.48 -28.09
C LEU A 675 -6.80 -7.59 -28.13
N GLY A 676 -5.61 -8.18 -28.23
CA GLY A 676 -4.34 -7.47 -28.39
C GLY A 676 -4.27 -6.52 -29.61
N LYS A 677 -4.96 -6.83 -30.72
CA LYS A 677 -4.99 -6.02 -31.94
C LYS A 677 -5.70 -4.67 -31.80
N LEU A 678 -6.45 -4.45 -30.72
CA LEU A 678 -6.95 -3.12 -30.36
C LEU A 678 -5.80 -2.15 -29.99
N GLY A 679 -4.70 -2.67 -29.44
CA GLY A 679 -3.53 -1.90 -29.02
C GLY A 679 -2.43 -1.80 -30.08
N HIS A 680 -2.14 -2.89 -30.80
CA HIS A 680 -1.04 -2.97 -31.77
C HIS A 680 -1.33 -4.04 -32.85
N PRO A 681 -1.01 -3.84 -34.14
CA PRO A 681 -1.34 -4.78 -35.22
C PRO A 681 -0.90 -6.24 -35.01
N ASP A 682 0.32 -6.48 -34.50
CA ASP A 682 0.81 -7.82 -34.13
C ASP A 682 0.09 -8.48 -32.93
N GLY A 683 -0.75 -7.74 -32.20
CA GLY A 683 -1.55 -8.23 -31.08
C GLY A 683 -0.75 -9.03 -30.06
N GLU A 684 -1.25 -10.23 -29.74
CA GLU A 684 -0.66 -11.16 -28.78
C GLU A 684 0.74 -11.67 -29.17
N LEU A 685 1.17 -11.54 -30.44
CA LEU A 685 2.51 -11.99 -30.88
C LEU A 685 3.64 -11.17 -30.24
N ASN A 686 3.38 -9.91 -29.87
CA ASN A 686 4.33 -9.09 -29.10
C ASN A 686 4.70 -9.76 -27.77
N LEU A 687 3.68 -10.29 -27.08
CA LEU A 687 3.85 -11.00 -25.81
C LEU A 687 4.64 -12.31 -26.03
N THR A 688 4.36 -13.03 -27.11
CA THR A 688 5.07 -14.28 -27.47
C THR A 688 6.57 -14.06 -27.64
N ARG A 689 6.95 -13.06 -28.45
CA ARG A 689 8.36 -12.77 -28.77
C ARG A 689 9.14 -12.30 -27.54
N ALA A 690 8.59 -11.36 -26.77
CA ALA A 690 9.23 -10.83 -25.57
C ALA A 690 9.34 -11.89 -24.45
N ALA A 691 8.31 -12.72 -24.27
CA ALA A 691 8.35 -13.85 -23.33
C ALA A 691 9.48 -14.83 -23.65
N ALA A 692 9.70 -15.12 -24.94
CA ALA A 692 10.78 -15.99 -25.39
C ALA A 692 12.17 -15.44 -25.01
N LYS A 693 12.41 -14.15 -25.30
CA LYS A 693 13.69 -13.47 -25.05
C LYS A 693 14.03 -13.40 -23.55
N HIS A 694 13.05 -13.10 -22.71
CA HIS A 694 13.26 -12.97 -21.27
C HIS A 694 13.09 -14.28 -20.49
N GLY A 695 12.68 -15.38 -21.15
CA GLY A 695 12.53 -16.70 -20.50
C GLY A 695 11.38 -16.79 -19.50
N VAL A 696 10.32 -16.00 -19.69
CA VAL A 696 9.09 -16.02 -18.87
C VAL A 696 7.95 -16.74 -19.60
N ILE A 697 6.97 -17.24 -18.86
CA ILE A 697 5.83 -17.97 -19.44
C ILE A 697 4.74 -17.01 -19.90
N GLN A 698 4.12 -17.31 -21.05
CA GLN A 698 2.94 -16.62 -21.59
C GLN A 698 1.69 -17.49 -21.41
N MET A 699 0.60 -16.88 -20.94
CA MET A 699 -0.74 -17.48 -20.92
C MET A 699 -1.58 -16.90 -22.05
N ILE A 700 -2.02 -17.75 -22.98
CA ILE A 700 -2.78 -17.37 -24.17
C ILE A 700 -4.28 -17.34 -23.81
N PRO A 701 -5.03 -16.26 -24.11
CA PRO A 701 -6.49 -16.24 -23.92
C PRO A 701 -7.22 -17.09 -24.96
N THR A 702 -8.37 -17.67 -24.60
CA THR A 702 -9.27 -18.34 -25.58
C THR A 702 -9.74 -17.38 -26.67
N LEU A 703 -9.86 -16.09 -26.33
CA LEU A 703 -10.39 -15.03 -27.19
C LEU A 703 -9.28 -14.03 -27.54
N ALA A 704 -8.13 -14.56 -27.96
CA ALA A 704 -7.06 -13.78 -28.58
C ALA A 704 -7.53 -13.15 -29.90
N SER A 705 -6.86 -12.08 -30.33
CA SER A 705 -7.06 -11.48 -31.66
C SER A 705 -6.13 -12.04 -32.74
N CYS A 706 -5.08 -12.77 -32.36
CA CYS A 706 -4.40 -13.75 -33.21
C CYS A 706 -4.95 -15.15 -32.93
N SER A 707 -4.90 -16.05 -33.92
CA SER A 707 -5.26 -17.45 -33.73
C SER A 707 -4.27 -18.15 -32.77
N LEU A 708 -4.71 -19.26 -32.14
CA LEU A 708 -3.83 -20.07 -31.29
C LEU A 708 -2.61 -20.59 -32.06
N ASP A 709 -2.79 -20.90 -33.35
CA ASP A 709 -1.73 -21.45 -34.19
C ASP A 709 -0.69 -20.38 -34.55
N GLU A 710 -1.09 -19.16 -34.94
CA GLU A 710 -0.16 -18.03 -35.12
C GLU A 710 0.67 -17.75 -33.85
N ILE A 711 0.06 -17.83 -32.67
CA ILE A 711 0.72 -17.56 -31.38
C ILE A 711 1.71 -18.66 -31.00
N ILE A 712 1.48 -19.91 -31.40
CA ILE A 712 2.38 -21.04 -31.16
C ILE A 712 3.48 -21.12 -32.23
N ASP A 713 3.17 -20.84 -33.50
CA ASP A 713 4.16 -20.82 -34.59
C ASP A 713 5.12 -19.61 -34.51
N ALA A 714 4.75 -18.56 -33.77
CA ALA A 714 5.65 -17.47 -33.40
C ALA A 714 6.55 -17.76 -32.17
N ALA A 715 6.35 -18.89 -31.48
CA ALA A 715 7.11 -19.24 -30.28
C ALA A 715 8.50 -19.80 -30.62
N GLN A 716 9.49 -19.54 -29.76
CA GLN A 716 10.85 -20.05 -29.93
C GLN A 716 10.98 -21.52 -29.48
N PRO A 717 11.92 -22.31 -30.05
CA PRO A 717 12.14 -23.70 -29.65
C PRO A 717 12.37 -23.87 -28.15
N GLY A 718 11.48 -24.61 -27.48
CA GLY A 718 11.53 -24.84 -26.04
C GLY A 718 10.84 -23.79 -25.16
N GLN A 719 10.27 -22.73 -25.76
CA GLN A 719 9.40 -21.78 -25.05
C GLN A 719 8.18 -22.50 -24.46
N VAL A 720 7.76 -22.06 -23.27
CA VAL A 720 6.60 -22.60 -22.56
C VAL A 720 5.44 -21.62 -22.62
N GLN A 721 4.28 -22.13 -23.02
CA GLN A 721 3.01 -21.41 -23.09
C GLN A 721 1.92 -22.21 -22.37
N PHE A 722 1.00 -21.50 -21.72
CA PHE A 722 -0.21 -22.02 -21.09
C PHE A 722 -1.46 -21.51 -21.84
N LEU A 723 -2.58 -22.23 -21.75
CA LEU A 723 -3.87 -21.78 -22.29
C LEU A 723 -4.81 -21.37 -21.16
N GLN A 724 -5.33 -20.15 -21.21
CA GLN A 724 -6.53 -19.76 -20.49
C GLN A 724 -7.75 -20.24 -21.27
N LEU A 725 -8.63 -20.99 -20.61
CA LEU A 725 -9.84 -21.56 -21.19
C LEU A 725 -11.09 -20.81 -20.72
N TYR A 726 -11.91 -20.36 -21.67
CA TYR A 726 -13.34 -20.15 -21.45
C TYR A 726 -14.11 -21.38 -21.92
N VAL A 727 -15.03 -21.85 -21.08
CA VAL A 727 -15.85 -23.03 -21.37
C VAL A 727 -17.05 -22.62 -22.21
N ASN A 728 -17.21 -23.23 -23.37
CA ASN A 728 -18.37 -23.04 -24.24
C ASN A 728 -19.51 -23.98 -23.85
N LYS A 729 -20.75 -23.53 -24.02
CA LYS A 729 -21.99 -24.31 -23.77
C LYS A 729 -22.00 -25.62 -24.55
N ASP A 730 -21.55 -25.62 -25.81
CA ASP A 730 -21.15 -26.87 -26.46
C ASP A 730 -19.78 -27.30 -25.94
N ARG A 731 -19.81 -28.33 -25.09
CA ARG A 731 -18.60 -28.96 -24.54
C ARG A 731 -17.75 -29.64 -25.62
N ASN A 732 -18.27 -29.89 -26.84
CA ASN A 732 -17.47 -30.38 -27.97
C ASN A 732 -16.60 -29.30 -28.62
N ILE A 733 -17.03 -28.03 -28.68
CA ILE A 733 -16.15 -26.89 -29.00
C ILE A 733 -15.02 -26.83 -27.98
N THR A 734 -15.37 -26.83 -26.68
CA THR A 734 -14.40 -26.80 -25.58
C THR A 734 -13.37 -27.93 -25.68
N LYS A 735 -13.83 -29.17 -25.92
CA LYS A 735 -12.97 -30.34 -26.09
C LYS A 735 -12.00 -30.20 -27.27
N ARG A 736 -12.47 -29.71 -28.42
CA ARG A 736 -11.62 -29.47 -29.61
C ARG A 736 -10.50 -28.48 -29.32
N ILE A 737 -10.82 -27.35 -28.67
CA ILE A 737 -9.83 -26.32 -28.29
C ILE A 737 -8.76 -26.92 -27.36
N VAL A 738 -9.18 -27.61 -26.30
CA VAL A 738 -8.26 -28.22 -25.32
C VAL A 738 -7.34 -29.27 -25.95
N GLN A 739 -7.90 -30.19 -26.76
CA GLN A 739 -7.12 -31.27 -27.36
C GLN A 739 -6.20 -30.79 -28.50
N HIS A 740 -6.59 -29.72 -29.21
CA HIS A 740 -5.71 -29.06 -30.18
C HIS A 740 -4.55 -28.35 -29.48
N ALA A 741 -4.81 -27.58 -28.41
CA ALA A 741 -3.78 -26.91 -27.62
C ALA A 741 -2.75 -27.89 -27.02
N GLU A 742 -3.21 -29.01 -26.44
CA GLU A 742 -2.33 -30.05 -25.90
C GLU A 742 -1.47 -30.69 -27.01
N LYS A 743 -2.07 -31.00 -28.17
CA LYS A 743 -1.36 -31.53 -29.35
C LYS A 743 -0.34 -30.54 -29.92
N ARG A 744 -0.64 -29.24 -29.90
CA ARG A 744 0.27 -28.15 -30.29
C ARG A 744 1.36 -27.88 -29.23
N GLY A 745 1.29 -28.51 -28.06
CA GLY A 745 2.36 -28.55 -27.07
C GLY A 745 2.20 -27.61 -25.88
N ILE A 746 1.02 -27.00 -25.68
CA ILE A 746 0.69 -26.20 -24.49
C ILE A 746 0.90 -27.02 -23.19
N LYS A 747 1.35 -26.36 -22.12
CA LYS A 747 1.84 -27.01 -20.88
C LYS A 747 0.92 -26.90 -19.65
N GLY A 748 -0.22 -26.22 -19.76
CA GLY A 748 -1.15 -26.06 -18.64
C GLY A 748 -2.45 -25.39 -19.06
N LEU A 749 -3.54 -25.75 -18.38
CA LEU A 749 -4.90 -25.33 -18.71
C LEU A 749 -5.52 -24.56 -17.54
N PHE A 750 -5.74 -23.26 -17.74
CA PHE A 750 -6.23 -22.32 -16.75
C PHE A 750 -7.71 -22.01 -17.05
N ILE A 751 -8.61 -22.76 -16.42
CA ILE A 751 -10.06 -22.66 -16.62
C ILE A 751 -10.58 -21.42 -15.88
N THR A 752 -11.08 -20.42 -16.60
CA THR A 752 -11.57 -19.18 -15.99
C THR A 752 -12.98 -19.36 -15.43
N VAL A 753 -13.15 -19.09 -14.14
CA VAL A 753 -14.40 -19.24 -13.38
C VAL A 753 -14.94 -17.93 -12.79
N ASP A 754 -14.22 -16.80 -12.92
CA ASP A 754 -14.67 -15.48 -12.44
C ASP A 754 -15.59 -14.71 -13.43
N ALA A 755 -15.89 -15.30 -14.60
CA ALA A 755 -16.73 -14.66 -15.62
C ALA A 755 -17.87 -15.52 -16.23
N PRO A 756 -18.69 -16.24 -15.43
CA PRO A 756 -19.91 -16.89 -15.94
C PRO A 756 -20.92 -15.87 -16.49
N GLN A 757 -20.92 -14.65 -15.96
CA GLN A 757 -21.51 -13.45 -16.55
C GLN A 757 -20.41 -12.39 -16.68
N LEU A 758 -20.47 -11.59 -17.74
CA LEU A 758 -19.52 -10.53 -18.05
C LEU A 758 -19.74 -9.29 -17.15
N GLY A 759 -18.65 -8.77 -16.55
CA GLY A 759 -18.69 -7.60 -15.67
C GLY A 759 -19.03 -6.29 -16.39
N ARG A 760 -19.69 -5.37 -15.67
CA ARG A 760 -20.24 -4.12 -16.22
C ARG A 760 -19.16 -3.05 -16.40
N ARG A 761 -18.47 -3.06 -17.53
CA ARG A 761 -17.35 -2.14 -17.81
C ARG A 761 -17.82 -0.78 -18.35
N GLU A 762 -18.22 0.12 -17.45
CA GLU A 762 -18.79 1.45 -17.71
C GLU A 762 -18.06 2.29 -18.78
N LYS A 763 -16.72 2.36 -18.77
CA LYS A 763 -15.96 3.15 -19.77
C LYS A 763 -16.14 2.61 -21.20
N ASP A 764 -16.11 1.29 -21.36
CA ASP A 764 -16.29 0.60 -22.65
C ASP A 764 -17.74 0.75 -23.15
N MET A 765 -18.72 0.71 -22.24
CA MET A 765 -20.12 1.03 -22.57
C MET A 765 -20.30 2.48 -23.06
N ARG A 766 -19.60 3.45 -22.45
CA ARG A 766 -19.68 4.88 -22.81
C ARG A 766 -19.17 5.16 -24.24
N MET A 767 -18.22 4.38 -24.75
CA MET A 767 -17.74 4.50 -26.14
C MET A 767 -18.79 4.23 -27.21
N LYS A 768 -19.93 3.60 -26.86
CA LYS A 768 -21.05 3.43 -27.80
C LYS A 768 -21.92 4.69 -27.93
N PHE A 769 -21.90 5.58 -26.95
CA PHE A 769 -22.65 6.84 -26.98
C PHE A 769 -21.98 7.91 -27.83
N THR A 770 -20.68 7.75 -28.16
CA THR A 770 -19.92 8.63 -29.06
C THR A 770 -19.75 8.09 -30.48
N ALA A 771 -19.97 6.79 -30.69
CA ALA A 771 -19.83 6.13 -31.99
C ALA A 771 -21.14 6.05 -32.82
N ASP A 772 -22.30 6.20 -32.18
CA ASP A 772 -23.61 6.28 -32.83
C ASP A 772 -23.89 7.73 -33.29
N ASP A 773 -24.15 7.96 -34.58
CA ASP A 773 -24.67 9.26 -35.06
C ASP A 773 -26.09 9.50 -34.50
N PRO A 774 -26.37 10.61 -33.80
CA PRO A 774 -27.69 10.91 -33.24
C PRO A 774 -28.83 10.89 -34.27
N SER A 775 -28.55 11.19 -35.55
CA SER A 775 -29.52 11.16 -36.64
C SER A 775 -29.91 9.75 -37.08
N GLU A 776 -29.05 8.74 -36.90
CA GLU A 776 -29.34 7.33 -37.21
C GLU A 776 -30.17 6.66 -36.11
N VAL A 777 -29.84 6.96 -34.84
CA VAL A 777 -30.57 6.47 -33.66
C VAL A 777 -32.04 6.89 -33.70
N THR A 778 -32.34 8.06 -34.28
CA THR A 778 -33.69 8.64 -34.30
C THR A 778 -34.59 8.05 -35.41
N LYS A 779 -34.01 7.42 -36.45
CA LYS A 779 -34.78 6.89 -37.60
C LYS A 779 -35.32 5.47 -37.43
N SER A 780 -34.65 4.64 -36.62
CA SER A 780 -34.77 3.18 -36.71
C SER A 780 -35.80 2.53 -35.78
N GLY A 781 -36.40 3.26 -34.82
CA GLY A 781 -37.49 2.78 -33.95
C GLY A 781 -37.13 1.71 -32.90
N ASP A 782 -36.09 0.92 -33.15
CA ASP A 782 -35.59 -0.14 -32.28
C ASP A 782 -35.11 0.35 -30.91
N LYS A 783 -35.37 -0.46 -29.87
CA LYS A 783 -34.71 -0.32 -28.57
C LYS A 783 -33.21 -0.62 -28.72
N VAL A 784 -32.37 0.40 -28.74
CA VAL A 784 -30.91 0.25 -28.75
C VAL A 784 -30.44 -0.30 -27.40
N ASP A 785 -30.00 -1.56 -27.38
CA ASP A 785 -29.32 -2.15 -26.23
C ASP A 785 -27.94 -1.49 -26.02
N ARG A 786 -27.85 -0.70 -24.94
CA ARG A 786 -26.64 0.02 -24.51
C ARG A 786 -26.05 -0.58 -23.22
N SER A 787 -26.44 -1.80 -22.85
CA SER A 787 -26.06 -2.43 -21.57
C SER A 787 -24.66 -3.05 -21.56
N GLN A 788 -24.01 -3.22 -22.72
CA GLN A 788 -22.71 -3.89 -22.88
C GLN A 788 -21.78 -3.15 -23.85
N GLY A 789 -20.47 -3.16 -23.59
CA GLY A 789 -19.43 -2.52 -24.42
C GLY A 789 -19.00 -3.36 -25.64
N ALA A 790 -17.78 -3.14 -26.15
CA ALA A 790 -17.07 -4.06 -27.05
C ALA A 790 -16.94 -5.47 -26.43
N ALA A 791 -16.94 -5.51 -25.09
CA ALA A 791 -17.23 -6.64 -24.22
C ALA A 791 -18.25 -7.68 -24.76
N ARG A 792 -19.33 -7.24 -25.43
CA ARG A 792 -20.51 -8.07 -25.76
C ARG A 792 -20.19 -9.40 -26.46
N ALA A 793 -19.19 -9.40 -27.34
CA ALA A 793 -18.81 -10.58 -28.12
C ALA A 793 -18.31 -11.77 -27.27
N ILE A 794 -18.00 -11.53 -26.00
CA ILE A 794 -17.47 -12.53 -25.07
C ILE A 794 -18.60 -13.30 -24.36
N SER A 795 -19.78 -12.69 -24.14
CA SER A 795 -20.78 -13.23 -23.21
C SER A 795 -21.69 -14.34 -23.76
N SER A 796 -21.86 -14.46 -25.08
CA SER A 796 -22.65 -15.56 -25.66
C SER A 796 -21.88 -16.88 -25.67
N PHE A 797 -20.56 -16.81 -25.87
CA PHE A 797 -19.64 -17.95 -25.93
C PHE A 797 -19.51 -18.68 -24.58
N ILE A 798 -19.42 -17.93 -23.47
CA ILE A 798 -19.18 -18.51 -22.14
C ILE A 798 -20.43 -19.24 -21.61
N ASP A 799 -20.21 -20.39 -20.98
CA ASP A 799 -21.23 -21.17 -20.28
C ASP A 799 -21.39 -20.72 -18.81
N PRO A 800 -22.51 -20.08 -18.43
CA PRO A 800 -22.80 -19.75 -17.03
C PRO A 800 -23.12 -20.98 -16.18
N GLY A 801 -23.37 -22.15 -16.79
CA GLY A 801 -23.63 -23.42 -16.11
C GLY A 801 -22.39 -24.21 -15.71
N LEU A 802 -21.18 -23.67 -15.92
CA LEU A 802 -19.92 -24.30 -15.51
C LEU A 802 -19.90 -24.58 -14.00
N GLN A 803 -19.71 -25.84 -13.62
CA GLN A 803 -19.84 -26.28 -12.23
C GLN A 803 -18.79 -27.33 -11.83
N TRP A 804 -18.66 -27.57 -10.52
CA TRP A 804 -17.64 -28.43 -9.93
C TRP A 804 -17.63 -29.88 -10.40
N SER A 805 -18.77 -30.43 -10.84
CA SER A 805 -18.85 -31.78 -11.43
C SER A 805 -18.18 -31.88 -12.80
N ASP A 806 -17.98 -30.76 -13.49
CA ASP A 806 -17.39 -30.74 -14.83
C ASP A 806 -15.88 -31.01 -14.81
N LEU A 807 -15.24 -30.93 -13.63
CA LEU A 807 -13.80 -31.10 -13.47
C LEU A 807 -13.33 -32.54 -13.77
N ASP A 808 -14.17 -33.55 -13.50
CA ASP A 808 -13.85 -34.94 -13.88
C ASP A 808 -14.00 -35.17 -15.39
N TRP A 809 -14.88 -34.43 -16.06
CA TRP A 809 -14.92 -34.38 -17.52
C TRP A 809 -13.65 -33.73 -18.09
N PHE A 810 -13.14 -32.65 -17.49
CA PHE A 810 -11.85 -32.06 -17.89
C PHE A 810 -10.69 -33.05 -17.77
N LYS A 811 -10.58 -33.78 -16.65
CA LYS A 811 -9.59 -34.87 -16.46
C LYS A 811 -9.72 -35.99 -17.51
N SER A 812 -10.91 -36.20 -18.08
CA SER A 812 -11.14 -37.23 -19.11
C SER A 812 -10.69 -36.83 -20.52
N ILE A 813 -10.49 -35.53 -20.80
CA ILE A 813 -10.17 -35.04 -22.15
C ILE A 813 -8.72 -34.57 -22.36
N THR A 814 -7.95 -34.33 -21.29
CA THR A 814 -6.57 -33.82 -21.37
C THR A 814 -5.69 -34.35 -20.23
N LYS A 815 -4.36 -34.34 -20.43
CA LYS A 815 -3.35 -34.62 -19.40
C LYS A 815 -2.62 -33.37 -18.92
N MET A 816 -2.93 -32.19 -19.46
CA MET A 816 -2.39 -30.93 -18.98
C MET A 816 -2.77 -30.70 -17.50
N PRO A 817 -1.88 -30.09 -16.68
CA PRO A 817 -2.25 -29.67 -15.34
C PRO A 817 -3.43 -28.68 -15.41
N LEU A 818 -4.45 -28.94 -14.58
CA LEU A 818 -5.69 -28.17 -14.51
C LEU A 818 -5.61 -27.14 -13.37
N ILE A 819 -5.83 -25.87 -13.69
CA ILE A 819 -5.81 -24.75 -12.73
C ILE A 819 -7.12 -23.98 -12.86
N LEU A 820 -7.76 -23.62 -11.74
CA LEU A 820 -8.92 -22.73 -11.76
C LEU A 820 -8.47 -21.27 -11.62
N LYS A 821 -8.74 -20.44 -12.64
CA LYS A 821 -8.46 -19.00 -12.63
C LYS A 821 -9.70 -18.23 -12.21
N GLY A 822 -9.61 -17.41 -11.16
CA GLY A 822 -10.73 -16.59 -10.68
C GLY A 822 -11.24 -16.93 -9.28
N VAL A 823 -10.44 -17.65 -8.49
CA VAL A 823 -10.80 -18.06 -7.13
C VAL A 823 -10.65 -16.88 -6.17
N GLN A 824 -11.66 -16.61 -5.34
CA GLN A 824 -11.77 -15.38 -4.53
C GLN A 824 -11.97 -15.64 -3.03
N ARG A 825 -11.94 -16.91 -2.61
CA ARG A 825 -12.09 -17.38 -1.22
C ARG A 825 -11.36 -18.70 -1.00
N TRP A 826 -11.00 -18.99 0.26
CA TRP A 826 -10.23 -20.19 0.62
C TRP A 826 -10.99 -21.52 0.45
N GLU A 827 -12.32 -21.52 0.56
CA GLU A 827 -13.12 -22.75 0.45
C GLU A 827 -13.09 -23.34 -0.96
N ASP A 828 -13.11 -22.49 -1.98
CA ASP A 828 -13.01 -22.91 -3.38
C ASP A 828 -11.57 -23.36 -3.72
N ALA A 829 -10.55 -22.76 -3.10
CA ALA A 829 -9.17 -23.24 -3.19
C ALA A 829 -9.01 -24.62 -2.54
N LEU A 830 -9.59 -24.83 -1.34
CA LEU A 830 -9.61 -26.13 -0.66
C LEU A 830 -10.35 -27.19 -1.50
N LYS A 831 -11.49 -26.82 -2.11
CA LYS A 831 -12.26 -27.72 -2.96
C LYS A 831 -11.54 -28.08 -4.27
N ALA A 832 -10.80 -27.13 -4.86
CA ALA A 832 -9.92 -27.40 -6.00
C ALA A 832 -8.78 -28.38 -5.63
N TYR A 833 -8.19 -28.23 -4.44
CA TYR A 833 -7.20 -29.17 -3.92
C TYR A 833 -7.79 -30.57 -3.68
N ASP A 834 -8.92 -30.66 -2.96
CA ASP A 834 -9.58 -31.94 -2.64
C ASP A 834 -10.06 -32.69 -3.91
N LEU A 835 -10.37 -31.96 -4.99
CA LEU A 835 -10.72 -32.53 -6.30
C LEU A 835 -9.50 -32.78 -7.20
N GLY A 836 -8.27 -32.62 -6.71
CA GLY A 836 -7.04 -32.97 -7.42
C GLY A 836 -6.71 -32.06 -8.61
N MET A 837 -7.02 -30.76 -8.52
CA MET A 837 -6.47 -29.76 -9.43
C MET A 837 -4.97 -29.54 -9.15
N ALA A 838 -4.23 -29.03 -10.14
CA ALA A 838 -2.80 -28.72 -10.02
C ALA A 838 -2.53 -27.35 -9.35
N GLY A 839 -3.56 -26.54 -9.13
CA GLY A 839 -3.44 -25.23 -8.52
C GLY A 839 -4.67 -24.34 -8.70
N VAL A 840 -4.58 -23.10 -8.24
CA VAL A 840 -5.58 -22.03 -8.44
C VAL A 840 -4.90 -20.67 -8.69
N VAL A 841 -5.52 -19.81 -9.50
CA VAL A 841 -5.20 -18.37 -9.56
C VAL A 841 -6.21 -17.60 -8.73
N LEU A 842 -5.70 -16.97 -7.68
CA LEU A 842 -6.43 -16.05 -6.82
C LEU A 842 -6.57 -14.73 -7.57
N SER A 843 -7.78 -14.47 -8.07
CA SER A 843 -8.03 -13.52 -9.15
C SER A 843 -9.48 -13.07 -9.14
N ASN A 844 -9.70 -11.78 -9.41
CA ASN A 844 -11.00 -11.15 -9.64
C ASN A 844 -11.02 -10.52 -11.06
N HIS A 845 -10.33 -11.17 -12.00
CA HIS A 845 -10.11 -10.71 -13.37
C HIS A 845 -9.46 -9.31 -13.49
N GLY A 846 -8.65 -8.90 -12.51
CA GLY A 846 -8.10 -7.55 -12.43
C GLY A 846 -9.17 -6.48 -12.20
N GLY A 847 -10.19 -6.81 -11.40
CA GLY A 847 -11.36 -6.00 -11.09
C GLY A 847 -12.33 -5.83 -12.25
N ARG A 848 -12.27 -6.66 -13.30
CA ARG A 848 -13.12 -6.54 -14.50
C ARG A 848 -14.49 -7.21 -14.38
N GLN A 849 -14.76 -7.86 -13.25
CA GLN A 849 -15.85 -8.81 -13.09
C GLN A 849 -16.83 -8.43 -11.97
N LEU A 850 -16.60 -8.89 -10.73
CA LEU A 850 -17.37 -8.46 -9.55
C LEU A 850 -16.62 -7.31 -8.88
N ASP A 851 -17.28 -6.17 -8.68
CA ASP A 851 -16.73 -5.10 -7.83
C ASP A 851 -17.01 -5.38 -6.33
N PHE A 852 -16.24 -4.76 -5.43
CA PHE A 852 -16.02 -5.19 -4.03
C PHE A 852 -15.49 -6.62 -3.82
N ALA A 853 -14.94 -7.27 -4.85
CA ALA A 853 -14.14 -8.46 -4.64
C ALA A 853 -12.80 -8.09 -3.97
N ARG A 854 -12.34 -8.90 -3.01
CA ARG A 854 -11.04 -8.70 -2.34
C ARG A 854 -9.87 -8.86 -3.32
N SER A 855 -8.72 -8.28 -2.99
CA SER A 855 -7.50 -8.45 -3.78
C SER A 855 -6.97 -9.89 -3.67
N GLY A 856 -6.42 -10.41 -4.77
CA GLY A 856 -5.82 -11.75 -4.81
C GLY A 856 -4.71 -11.96 -3.79
N ILE A 857 -4.01 -10.90 -3.36
CA ILE A 857 -2.96 -10.97 -2.32
C ILE A 857 -3.54 -11.15 -0.91
N GLU A 858 -4.72 -10.61 -0.65
CA GLU A 858 -5.43 -10.75 0.64
C GLU A 858 -6.03 -12.15 0.74
N VAL A 859 -6.61 -12.63 -0.37
CA VAL A 859 -7.09 -14.01 -0.51
C VAL A 859 -5.93 -15.01 -0.41
N LEU A 860 -4.71 -14.68 -0.85
CA LEU A 860 -3.54 -15.55 -0.70
C LEU A 860 -3.22 -15.83 0.76
N ALA A 861 -3.13 -14.80 1.61
CA ALA A 861 -2.85 -14.96 3.02
C ALA A 861 -3.95 -15.80 3.73
N GLU A 862 -5.22 -15.60 3.36
CA GLU A 862 -6.34 -16.42 3.83
C GLU A 862 -6.24 -17.88 3.37
N VAL A 863 -5.98 -18.13 2.08
CA VAL A 863 -5.84 -19.46 1.47
C VAL A 863 -4.69 -20.23 2.12
N VAL A 864 -3.51 -19.63 2.22
CA VAL A 864 -2.31 -20.29 2.77
C VAL A 864 -2.52 -20.66 4.24
N SER A 865 -3.09 -19.75 5.03
CA SER A 865 -3.47 -20.02 6.42
C SER A 865 -4.49 -21.17 6.53
N LYS A 866 -5.58 -21.12 5.75
CA LYS A 866 -6.68 -22.08 5.87
C LYS A 866 -6.38 -23.46 5.28
N LEU A 867 -5.61 -23.56 4.20
CA LEU A 867 -5.17 -24.85 3.66
C LEU A 867 -4.08 -25.48 4.54
N GLY A 868 -3.25 -24.67 5.22
CA GLY A 868 -2.42 -25.12 6.33
C GLY A 868 -3.26 -25.71 7.47
N GLU A 869 -4.25 -24.97 7.96
CA GLU A 869 -5.16 -25.41 9.04
C GLU A 869 -5.95 -26.69 8.69
N LYS A 870 -6.53 -26.79 7.48
CA LYS A 870 -7.45 -27.87 7.10
C LYS A 870 -6.80 -29.10 6.46
N ARG A 871 -5.57 -28.98 5.94
CA ARG A 871 -4.88 -30.07 5.20
C ARG A 871 -3.40 -30.24 5.56
N GLY A 872 -2.84 -29.43 6.46
CA GLY A 872 -1.42 -29.45 6.78
C GLY A 872 -0.52 -28.97 5.64
N LEU A 873 -1.09 -28.28 4.64
CA LEU A 873 -0.36 -27.84 3.46
C LEU A 873 0.60 -26.71 3.81
N LYS A 874 1.83 -26.82 3.28
CA LYS A 874 2.82 -25.73 3.24
C LYS A 874 2.95 -25.24 1.81
N PHE A 875 3.23 -23.95 1.67
CA PHE A 875 3.38 -23.25 0.40
C PHE A 875 4.76 -22.55 0.34
N PRO A 876 5.39 -22.43 -0.85
CA PRO A 876 4.96 -22.94 -2.16
C PRO A 876 4.87 -24.48 -2.19
N ASN A 877 4.00 -25.03 -3.05
CA ASN A 877 3.68 -26.45 -3.07
C ASN A 877 3.70 -27.02 -4.49
N GLU A 878 4.52 -28.03 -4.75
CA GLU A 878 4.70 -28.60 -6.09
C GLU A 878 3.45 -29.31 -6.64
N LYS A 879 2.57 -29.81 -5.77
CA LYS A 879 1.36 -30.56 -6.16
C LYS A 879 0.13 -29.68 -6.32
N PHE A 880 0.10 -28.51 -5.68
CA PHE A 880 -1.01 -27.57 -5.73
C PHE A 880 -0.48 -26.13 -5.69
N GLN A 881 -0.17 -25.58 -6.86
CA GLN A 881 0.46 -24.27 -6.97
C GLN A 881 -0.56 -23.14 -6.78
N LEU A 882 -0.21 -22.15 -5.96
CA LEU A 882 -0.98 -20.93 -5.79
C LEU A 882 -0.43 -19.84 -6.69
N PHE A 883 -1.30 -19.21 -7.46
CA PHE A 883 -0.98 -18.05 -8.29
C PHE A 883 -1.83 -16.86 -7.85
N VAL A 884 -1.36 -15.65 -8.11
CA VAL A 884 -2.10 -14.40 -7.88
C VAL A 884 -2.05 -13.55 -9.14
N ASP A 885 -3.14 -12.88 -9.52
CA ASP A 885 -3.08 -11.76 -10.47
C ASP A 885 -3.97 -10.58 -10.07
N GLY A 886 -3.77 -9.46 -10.77
CA GLY A 886 -4.37 -8.17 -10.44
C GLY A 886 -3.44 -7.25 -9.65
N GLY A 887 -3.53 -5.94 -9.89
CA GLY A 887 -2.87 -4.90 -9.09
C GLY A 887 -1.36 -4.70 -9.30
N VAL A 888 -0.63 -5.78 -9.58
CA VAL A 888 0.84 -5.81 -9.69
C VAL A 888 1.38 -4.77 -10.67
N ARG A 889 2.40 -4.02 -10.24
CA ARG A 889 3.13 -2.98 -11.00
C ARG A 889 4.63 -2.94 -10.73
N ARG A 890 5.13 -3.58 -9.66
CA ARG A 890 6.54 -3.65 -9.29
C ARG A 890 6.97 -5.08 -8.99
N ALA A 891 8.26 -5.39 -9.13
CA ALA A 891 8.81 -6.68 -8.69
C ALA A 891 8.61 -6.88 -7.18
N THR A 892 8.59 -5.80 -6.38
CA THR A 892 8.26 -5.86 -4.95
C THR A 892 6.87 -6.43 -4.67
N ASP A 893 5.89 -6.22 -5.55
CA ASP A 893 4.55 -6.80 -5.40
C ASP A 893 4.63 -8.32 -5.58
N VAL A 894 5.41 -8.77 -6.57
CA VAL A 894 5.66 -10.19 -6.82
C VAL A 894 6.41 -10.84 -5.66
N LEU A 895 7.45 -10.19 -5.13
CA LEU A 895 8.21 -10.68 -3.97
C LEU A 895 7.33 -10.80 -2.71
N LYS A 896 6.38 -9.88 -2.49
CA LYS A 896 5.38 -9.98 -1.40
C LYS A 896 4.45 -11.18 -1.57
N ALA A 897 3.99 -11.45 -2.79
CA ALA A 897 3.18 -12.63 -3.08
C ALA A 897 3.96 -13.94 -2.90
N VAL A 898 5.21 -13.98 -3.34
CA VAL A 898 6.12 -15.13 -3.13
C VAL A 898 6.34 -15.39 -1.63
N ALA A 899 6.66 -14.35 -0.86
CA ALA A 899 6.81 -14.44 0.60
C ALA A 899 5.55 -14.99 1.30
N LEU A 900 4.37 -14.63 0.81
CA LEU A 900 3.08 -15.13 1.29
C LEU A 900 2.69 -16.51 0.71
N GLY A 901 3.54 -17.16 -0.09
CA GLY A 901 3.37 -18.55 -0.56
C GLY A 901 2.90 -18.73 -2.01
N ALA A 902 2.81 -17.66 -2.81
CA ALA A 902 2.53 -17.79 -4.25
C ALA A 902 3.72 -18.43 -4.98
N THR A 903 3.44 -19.32 -5.94
CA THR A 903 4.47 -19.93 -6.80
C THR A 903 4.89 -19.01 -7.94
N ALA A 904 3.94 -18.25 -8.50
CA ALA A 904 4.21 -17.15 -9.43
C ALA A 904 3.03 -16.17 -9.52
N VAL A 905 3.28 -15.01 -10.12
CA VAL A 905 2.31 -13.90 -10.22
C VAL A 905 2.00 -13.53 -11.68
N GLY A 906 0.72 -13.37 -11.99
CA GLY A 906 0.25 -12.97 -13.32
C GLY A 906 0.23 -11.46 -13.51
N VAL A 907 0.87 -10.98 -14.57
CA VAL A 907 0.87 -9.56 -14.96
C VAL A 907 0.21 -9.39 -16.33
N GLY A 908 -0.72 -8.43 -16.44
CA GLY A 908 -1.56 -8.22 -17.63
C GLY A 908 -1.47 -6.80 -18.19
N ARG A 909 -2.28 -5.86 -17.65
CA ARG A 909 -2.39 -4.49 -18.18
C ARG A 909 -1.05 -3.78 -18.47
N PRO A 910 0.01 -3.86 -17.63
CA PRO A 910 1.30 -3.27 -17.96
C PRO A 910 1.88 -3.71 -19.31
N PHE A 911 1.78 -5.00 -19.66
CA PHE A 911 2.28 -5.50 -20.93
C PHE A 911 1.37 -5.12 -22.12
N LEU A 912 0.04 -5.02 -21.91
CA LEU A 912 -0.88 -4.44 -22.89
C LEU A 912 -0.46 -3.01 -23.24
N TYR A 913 -0.24 -2.16 -22.24
CA TYR A 913 0.16 -0.76 -22.43
C TYR A 913 1.54 -0.64 -23.09
N ALA A 914 2.47 -1.52 -22.71
CA ALA A 914 3.82 -1.56 -23.27
C ALA A 914 3.81 -1.85 -24.78
N PHE A 915 3.11 -2.91 -25.25
CA PHE A 915 3.03 -3.15 -26.70
C PHE A 915 2.15 -2.14 -27.43
N SER A 916 1.10 -1.61 -26.79
CA SER A 916 0.24 -0.59 -27.41
C SER A 916 0.96 0.74 -27.64
N SER A 917 2.08 0.97 -26.95
CA SER A 917 2.89 2.18 -27.07
C SER A 917 4.20 1.95 -27.84
N TYR A 918 4.79 0.75 -27.77
CA TYR A 918 6.16 0.45 -28.25
C TYR A 918 6.36 -0.97 -28.84
N GLY A 919 5.30 -1.70 -29.19
CA GLY A 919 5.42 -3.02 -29.83
C GLY A 919 6.11 -4.09 -28.96
N THR A 920 6.91 -4.96 -29.58
CA THR A 920 7.57 -6.07 -28.88
C THR A 920 8.63 -5.54 -27.90
N GLU A 921 9.39 -4.55 -28.34
CA GLU A 921 10.47 -3.86 -27.63
C GLU A 921 9.96 -3.18 -26.36
N GLY A 922 8.72 -2.70 -26.34
CA GLY A 922 8.05 -2.22 -25.14
C GLY A 922 7.89 -3.29 -24.06
N VAL A 923 7.44 -4.49 -24.46
CA VAL A 923 7.24 -5.63 -23.53
C VAL A 923 8.59 -6.15 -23.03
N GLU A 924 9.60 -6.17 -23.89
CA GLU A 924 10.99 -6.47 -23.50
C GLU A 924 11.52 -5.47 -22.47
N LYS A 925 11.39 -4.16 -22.71
CA LYS A 925 11.76 -3.12 -21.74
C LYS A 925 10.98 -3.25 -20.42
N ALA A 926 9.68 -3.59 -20.47
CA ALA A 926 8.87 -3.85 -19.27
C ALA A 926 9.37 -5.06 -18.47
N LEU A 927 9.79 -6.14 -19.14
CA LEU A 927 10.38 -7.31 -18.52
C LEU A 927 11.81 -7.04 -18.01
N GLN A 928 12.58 -6.16 -18.67
CA GLN A 928 13.88 -5.72 -18.20
C GLN A 928 13.77 -4.86 -16.93
N ILE A 929 12.83 -3.92 -16.88
CA ILE A 929 12.52 -3.15 -15.66
C ILE A 929 12.22 -4.09 -14.49
N LEU A 930 11.40 -5.12 -14.69
CA LEU A 930 11.08 -6.09 -13.65
C LEU A 930 12.29 -6.95 -13.25
N HIS A 931 13.13 -7.37 -14.21
CA HIS A 931 14.41 -8.05 -13.96
C HIS A 931 15.32 -7.21 -13.05
N ASP A 932 15.52 -5.95 -13.39
CA ASP A 932 16.41 -5.03 -12.67
C ASP A 932 15.84 -4.69 -11.28
N GLU A 933 14.51 -4.56 -11.16
CA GLU A 933 13.83 -4.47 -9.86
C GLU A 933 13.96 -5.77 -9.04
N PHE A 934 13.91 -6.97 -9.62
CA PHE A 934 14.18 -8.20 -8.86
C PHE A 934 15.60 -8.24 -8.33
N GLU A 935 16.59 -7.92 -9.17
CA GLU A 935 18.01 -7.90 -8.77
C GLU A 935 18.25 -6.91 -7.62
N MET A 936 17.74 -5.68 -7.74
CA MET A 936 17.86 -4.66 -6.70
C MET A 936 17.13 -5.08 -5.41
N ASN A 937 15.86 -5.45 -5.49
CA ASN A 937 15.05 -5.68 -4.30
C ASN A 937 15.43 -6.98 -3.56
N MET A 938 15.88 -8.04 -4.25
CA MET A 938 16.38 -9.23 -3.55
C MET A 938 17.67 -8.95 -2.76
N ARG A 939 18.59 -8.15 -3.31
CA ARG A 939 19.77 -7.69 -2.56
C ARG A 939 19.37 -6.87 -1.32
N LEU A 940 18.44 -5.92 -1.47
CA LEU A 940 17.97 -5.08 -0.36
C LEU A 940 17.14 -5.85 0.68
N LEU A 941 16.50 -6.97 0.29
CA LEU A 941 15.76 -7.86 1.19
C LEU A 941 16.68 -8.82 1.97
N GLY A 942 17.92 -9.02 1.51
CA GLY A 942 18.84 -10.03 2.06
C GLY A 942 18.62 -11.45 1.52
N ALA A 943 17.86 -11.61 0.44
CA ALA A 943 17.53 -12.90 -0.15
C ALA A 943 18.46 -13.24 -1.32
N ARG A 944 19.09 -14.43 -1.32
CA ARG A 944 19.95 -14.92 -2.41
C ARG A 944 19.16 -15.67 -3.46
N SER A 945 18.07 -16.33 -3.09
CA SER A 945 17.21 -17.07 -4.01
C SER A 945 15.73 -16.86 -3.70
N ILE A 946 14.84 -17.13 -4.67
CA ILE A 946 13.37 -17.18 -4.44
C ILE A 946 12.99 -18.10 -3.28
N LYS A 947 13.78 -19.15 -3.02
CA LYS A 947 13.52 -20.14 -1.95
C LYS A 947 13.82 -19.59 -0.55
N ASP A 948 14.55 -18.49 -0.45
CA ASP A 948 14.88 -17.83 0.81
C ASP A 948 13.73 -16.91 1.25
N ILE A 949 12.85 -16.54 0.33
CA ILE A 949 11.81 -15.52 0.52
C ILE A 949 10.58 -16.15 1.17
N GLY A 950 10.63 -16.23 2.50
CA GLY A 950 9.57 -16.74 3.35
C GLY A 950 8.63 -15.66 3.94
N PRO A 951 7.55 -16.07 4.63
CA PRO A 951 6.60 -15.15 5.26
C PRO A 951 7.20 -14.38 6.45
N ASP A 952 8.37 -14.76 6.93
CA ASP A 952 9.16 -14.03 7.91
C ASP A 952 9.82 -12.77 7.33
N MET A 953 10.09 -12.73 6.02
CA MET A 953 10.64 -11.56 5.31
C MET A 953 9.59 -10.47 5.01
N VAL A 954 8.35 -10.63 5.45
CA VAL A 954 7.28 -9.63 5.32
C VAL A 954 6.55 -9.39 6.64
N ASP A 955 5.98 -8.19 6.79
CA ASP A 955 4.91 -7.93 7.74
C ASP A 955 3.61 -7.75 6.95
N ALA A 956 2.68 -8.68 7.12
CA ALA A 956 1.34 -8.67 6.55
C ALA A 956 0.24 -8.52 7.63
N SER A 957 0.59 -8.10 8.85
CA SER A 957 -0.36 -7.94 9.97
C SER A 957 -1.54 -7.00 9.64
N ASN A 958 -1.30 -6.00 8.79
CA ASN A 958 -2.30 -5.01 8.38
C ASN A 958 -3.02 -5.36 7.06
N ILE A 959 -2.82 -6.57 6.50
CA ILE A 959 -3.27 -6.92 5.14
C ILE A 959 -4.79 -6.81 4.95
N SER A 960 -5.59 -7.09 5.98
CA SER A 960 -7.07 -7.04 5.94
C SER A 960 -7.67 -5.65 6.23
N SER A 961 -6.86 -4.58 6.20
CA SER A 961 -7.26 -3.24 6.65
C SER A 961 -7.89 -2.39 5.54
N HIS A 962 -9.17 -2.65 5.26
CA HIS A 962 -9.98 -1.88 4.31
C HIS A 962 -10.45 -0.55 4.94
N VAL A 963 -9.57 0.44 5.03
CA VAL A 963 -9.90 1.77 5.58
C VAL A 963 -10.70 2.60 4.56
N ALA A 964 -12.02 2.70 4.78
CA ALA A 964 -12.82 3.75 4.18
C ALA A 964 -12.55 5.08 4.89
N ALA A 965 -12.04 6.09 4.18
CA ALA A 965 -11.81 7.41 4.74
C ALA A 965 -13.13 8.05 5.19
N ILE A 966 -13.13 8.67 6.37
CA ILE A 966 -14.23 9.55 6.80
C ILE A 966 -14.35 10.69 5.77
N PRO A 967 -15.56 11.03 5.29
CA PRO A 967 -15.73 12.15 4.37
C PRO A 967 -15.17 13.45 4.98
N GLY A 968 -14.18 14.05 4.31
CA GLY A 968 -13.54 15.28 4.79
C GLY A 968 -14.56 16.41 4.96
N ASP A 969 -14.48 17.11 6.09
CA ASP A 969 -15.35 18.25 6.38
C ASP A 969 -14.92 19.44 5.54
N ARG A 970 -15.49 19.54 4.34
CA ARG A 970 -15.20 20.64 3.40
C ARG A 970 -15.51 22.02 3.95
N LEU A 971 -16.34 22.17 5.00
CA LEU A 971 -16.56 23.46 5.64
C LEU A 971 -15.44 23.80 6.63
N TYR A 972 -14.85 22.80 7.28
CA TYR A 972 -13.60 22.98 8.02
C TYR A 972 -12.43 23.21 7.05
N ASP A 973 -12.18 22.26 6.15
CA ASP A 973 -11.01 22.23 5.25
C ASP A 973 -10.90 23.47 4.34
N SER A 974 -12.02 24.08 3.93
CA SER A 974 -12.01 25.27 3.07
C SER A 974 -11.92 26.61 3.82
N ASN A 975 -12.18 26.62 5.13
CA ASN A 975 -12.11 27.83 5.97
C ASN A 975 -10.95 27.77 6.99
N TYR A 976 -10.22 26.66 7.05
CA TYR A 976 -9.03 26.51 7.89
C TYR A 976 -7.85 27.31 7.30
N GLU A 977 -7.64 28.51 7.82
CA GLU A 977 -6.40 29.26 7.60
C GLU A 977 -5.24 28.60 8.37
N SER A 978 -4.37 27.88 7.66
CA SER A 978 -3.14 27.32 8.24
C SER A 978 -2.29 28.42 8.88
N MET A 979 -1.80 28.15 10.11
CA MET A 979 -0.97 29.10 10.87
C MET A 979 0.23 29.57 10.03
N GLN A 980 0.24 30.87 9.71
CA GLN A 980 1.31 31.46 8.93
C GLN A 980 2.63 31.45 9.71
N HIS A 981 3.67 30.83 9.14
CA HIS A 981 5.03 30.97 9.65
C HIS A 981 5.50 32.43 9.54
N ALA A 982 6.48 32.80 10.37
CA ALA A 982 7.05 34.15 10.36
C ALA A 982 7.70 34.47 8.99
N GLN A 983 7.03 35.31 8.20
CA GLN A 983 7.51 35.71 6.88
C GLN A 983 8.76 36.61 7.01
N LEU A 984 9.76 36.37 6.15
CA LEU A 984 10.86 37.30 5.97
C LEU A 984 10.30 38.63 5.43
N ARG A 985 10.75 39.77 5.96
CA ARG A 985 10.41 41.08 5.40
C ARG A 985 10.92 41.15 3.96
N GLU A 986 10.08 41.60 3.03
CA GLU A 986 10.46 41.79 1.63
C GLU A 986 11.71 42.67 1.52
N VAL A 987 12.83 42.05 1.15
CA VAL A 987 14.00 42.79 0.68
C VAL A 987 13.67 43.25 -0.73
N LYS A 988 13.12 44.47 -0.86
CA LYS A 988 12.97 45.11 -2.17
C LYS A 988 14.32 45.06 -2.89
N PRO A 989 14.40 44.47 -4.10
CA PRO A 989 15.65 44.43 -4.84
C PRO A 989 16.12 45.88 -5.07
N LYS A 990 17.38 46.15 -4.76
CA LYS A 990 18.02 47.39 -5.20
C LYS A 990 18.25 47.26 -6.70
N LEU A 991 17.77 48.26 -7.44
CA LEU A 991 18.16 48.54 -8.82
C LEU A 991 19.65 48.87 -8.90
#